data_AF-A0A928SDD4-F1
#
_entry.id   AF-A0A928SDD4-F1
#
_cell.length_a   1.000
_cell.length_b   1.000
_cell.length_c   1.000
_cell.angle_alpha   90.00
_cell.angle_beta   90.00
_cell.angle_gamma   90.00
#
_symmetry.space_group_name_H-M   'P 1'
#
loop_
_entity.id
_entity.type
_entity.pdbx_description
1 polymer ?
#
loop_
_entity_poly.entity_id
_entity_poly.type
_entity_poly.pdbx_seq_one_letter_code
_entity_poly.pdbx_strand_id
1 'polypeptide(L)'
;MSETNPPENLSKNPYVGPRPFEPHEQQLFFGRDWEAEELVALIVAHPAVLFYAQSGAGKSSLLNAEVIPKLQAEEGCEVLPVARVRGDIPAGIQTEQIENLYAFNTLLNWTEEISAITPEQLIQLTLAEFLKLLPHQSDKEGYPALRVIIFDQFEELFTFYPQRWPEREKFFVQINQALADDSLLRVLFVIREDYLAQLDPYLPLLPEQLRYRFRLERLHREAALAAVVGPLQGTGRSFAPGVAEALVAELLKIRVESRAGEVAEAPGEFVEPVQLQVVCQSLWDGLPPDVAEITESQLLAFGNVDQALTRFYEKALYDTIQRLGLTSEMARWFPLYAVWRLRNWFERDLITPAGTRGLVYRGADSTGGVPNTAVDMLESRHIIRAEQRAGARWYELTHDRFIRPIQQSNTRWQTNKLKQIAITGGSLIGLAIVALILITSFIAQFAANVGAEVAVTAAAAAQVEATATAVLAQATQMAESAAAQAAEVEATSTAAAQTVRKDRVRPLRPGLSIGLEGTESVGTLGAFVVDEAGQIYLLSTTNSLGGSASRSQVLQPAFFDGGQAREDVIASQVIALPQTTSMPAVRMVALARLVSGLQIQTVIPEIGPIRGVREPEVGMTVRKVGRTTGLTEGTIRSLDERISVATLNGTVQLRDVIRVSPMSATGDGGALVVDSEGYAIGVIVATSERGTFLAPFEEVLDEFEVELLTPPVAESAYAYGLNDRGGEKLLLDDEGQAKGWVLISEAIGADPANTNGSDYTDLAYQGFGVIIQLNYGVGSAGTLPLPEQYPDFARRAANFVAHSAGANSWIVGYEMNSERYWPRLPSGLGDGITPRQYADCYKLVREAIHALPGHENDRVLVGPIAPWNGQLSYEADGRGQYPANQIPGAPPDYPFYGFFGDWIVYLRDILVTIGPENVDGIALHAYTHGYDQALVFSDAKMNPPFENYHYHFRTYRDQMNIIPPEFRHLPVYLTETNGGNADGITWPDINSGWVQNVYREIDDWNKAGNQPIRAVLLYRWSNVDGWGIEGKPQVQEDFLEAIDREYRW
;
A
#
# COMPACT_ATOMS: atom_id res chain seq x y z
N MET A 1 -61.88 35.14 -8.16
CA MET A 1 -60.91 35.88 -7.33
C MET A 1 -61.06 35.38 -5.90
N SER A 2 -60.18 34.48 -5.49
CA SER A 2 -59.90 34.18 -4.09
C SER A 2 -58.45 33.72 -4.07
N GLU A 3 -57.58 34.59 -3.57
CA GLU A 3 -56.17 34.33 -3.31
C GLU A 3 -56.05 33.14 -2.36
N THR A 4 -55.43 32.06 -2.82
CA THR A 4 -54.88 31.02 -1.95
C THR A 4 -53.42 31.35 -1.72
N ASN A 5 -53.08 31.70 -0.49
CA ASN A 5 -51.71 31.92 -0.04
C ASN A 5 -50.78 30.79 -0.52
N PRO A 6 -49.57 31.11 -1.00
CA PRO A 6 -48.56 30.09 -1.30
C PRO A 6 -48.17 29.36 -0.01
N PRO A 7 -47.95 28.02 -0.05
CA PRO A 7 -47.62 27.25 1.14
C PRO A 7 -46.29 27.71 1.74
N GLU A 8 -46.32 28.04 3.04
CA GLU A 8 -45.14 28.29 3.88
C GLU A 8 -44.27 27.02 4.01
N ASN A 9 -43.30 26.80 3.11
CA ASN A 9 -42.03 26.09 3.39
C ASN A 9 -41.03 25.99 2.20
N LEU A 10 -40.81 27.08 1.44
CA LEU A 10 -39.84 27.09 0.33
C LEU A 10 -38.36 27.21 0.77
N SER A 11 -37.99 26.78 1.98
CA SER A 11 -36.61 26.83 2.50
C SER A 11 -35.89 25.47 2.58
N LYS A 12 -36.53 24.38 2.16
CA LYS A 12 -35.90 23.04 2.15
C LYS A 12 -35.30 22.72 0.78
N ASN A 13 -34.09 22.18 0.81
CA ASN A 13 -33.37 21.68 -0.36
C ASN A 13 -34.19 20.54 -1.03
N PRO A 14 -34.46 20.60 -2.35
CA PRO A 14 -35.24 19.57 -3.05
C PRO A 14 -34.49 18.25 -3.23
N TYR A 15 -33.17 18.22 -2.98
CA TYR A 15 -32.36 17.01 -3.00
C TYR A 15 -32.12 16.51 -1.57
N VAL A 16 -32.67 15.34 -1.26
CA VAL A 16 -32.71 14.76 0.10
C VAL A 16 -31.34 14.24 0.57
N GLY A 17 -30.40 14.05 -0.36
CA GLY A 17 -29.04 13.60 -0.07
C GLY A 17 -28.90 12.08 -0.10
N PRO A 18 -27.96 11.49 0.66
CA PRO A 18 -27.60 10.06 0.52
C PRO A 18 -28.59 9.10 1.20
N ARG A 19 -29.53 9.61 2.01
CA ARG A 19 -30.53 8.77 2.68
C ARG A 19 -31.61 8.32 1.70
N PRO A 20 -32.31 7.21 1.97
CA PRO A 20 -33.50 6.85 1.21
C PRO A 20 -34.56 7.96 1.25
N PHE A 21 -35.32 8.10 0.16
CA PHE A 21 -36.51 8.94 0.13
C PHE A 21 -37.58 8.37 1.07
N GLU A 22 -38.31 9.26 1.72
CA GLU A 22 -39.45 8.91 2.56
C GLU A 22 -40.76 8.99 1.74
N PRO A 23 -41.85 8.31 2.16
CA PRO A 23 -43.09 8.28 1.38
C PRO A 23 -43.69 9.67 1.07
N HIS A 24 -43.51 10.64 1.97
CA HIS A 24 -44.02 12.01 1.78
C HIS A 24 -43.16 12.87 0.83
N GLU A 25 -42.08 12.30 0.28
CA GLU A 25 -41.14 12.96 -0.63
C GLU A 25 -41.27 12.46 -2.07
N GLN A 26 -42.35 11.73 -2.38
CA GLN A 26 -42.66 11.21 -3.72
C GLN A 26 -42.51 12.27 -4.82
N GLN A 27 -42.99 13.49 -4.58
CA GLN A 27 -42.91 14.62 -5.52
C GLN A 27 -41.48 15.11 -5.82
N LEU A 28 -40.48 14.63 -5.08
CA LEU A 28 -39.05 14.93 -5.28
C LEU A 28 -38.30 13.74 -5.91
N PHE A 29 -38.96 12.61 -6.13
CA PHE A 29 -38.37 11.39 -6.67
C PHE A 29 -38.73 11.27 -8.16
N PHE A 30 -37.72 11.15 -9.02
CA PHE A 30 -37.89 11.18 -10.47
C PHE A 30 -36.94 10.20 -11.16
N GLY A 31 -37.31 9.80 -12.39
CA GLY A 31 -36.46 9.00 -13.26
C GLY A 31 -36.56 7.49 -13.03
N ARG A 32 -37.59 7.02 -12.30
CA ARG A 32 -37.83 5.60 -11.99
C ARG A 32 -39.28 5.14 -12.22
N ASP A 33 -40.08 5.95 -12.91
CA ASP A 33 -41.51 5.69 -13.11
C ASP A 33 -41.74 4.30 -13.73
N TRP A 34 -40.95 3.93 -14.74
CA TRP A 34 -41.05 2.63 -15.42
C TRP A 34 -40.72 1.47 -14.48
N GLU A 35 -39.62 1.56 -13.71
CA GLU A 35 -39.24 0.53 -12.76
C GLU A 35 -40.27 0.36 -11.64
N ALA A 36 -40.90 1.46 -11.19
CA ALA A 36 -41.98 1.40 -10.22
C ALA A 36 -43.23 0.71 -10.79
N GLU A 37 -43.67 1.10 -11.99
CA GLU A 37 -44.83 0.49 -12.66
C GLU A 37 -44.63 -1.01 -12.87
N GLU A 38 -43.47 -1.42 -13.39
CA GLU A 38 -43.18 -2.83 -13.66
C GLU A 38 -43.11 -3.64 -12.36
N LEU A 39 -42.49 -3.09 -11.31
CA LEU A 39 -42.41 -3.77 -10.01
C LEU A 39 -43.78 -3.90 -9.33
N VAL A 40 -44.62 -2.86 -9.39
CA VAL A 40 -46.01 -2.91 -8.89
C VAL A 40 -46.80 -3.98 -9.63
N ALA A 41 -46.70 -4.03 -10.97
CA ALA A 41 -47.38 -5.04 -11.78
C ALA A 41 -46.97 -6.46 -11.38
N LEU A 42 -45.67 -6.70 -11.18
CA LEU A 42 -45.16 -8.00 -10.72
C LEU A 42 -45.70 -8.37 -9.33
N ILE A 43 -45.71 -7.43 -8.39
CA ILE A 43 -46.18 -7.65 -7.01
C ILE A 43 -47.68 -8.00 -7.01
N VAL A 44 -48.50 -7.31 -7.79
CA VAL A 44 -49.94 -7.59 -7.87
C VAL A 44 -50.19 -8.97 -8.50
N ALA A 45 -49.45 -9.29 -9.57
CA ALA A 45 -49.65 -10.50 -10.36
C ALA A 45 -49.16 -11.80 -9.69
N HIS A 46 -48.10 -11.74 -8.87
CA HIS A 46 -47.41 -12.95 -8.40
C HIS A 46 -47.31 -13.04 -6.88
N PRO A 47 -47.54 -14.23 -6.27
CA PRO A 47 -47.56 -14.41 -4.82
C PRO A 47 -46.22 -14.06 -4.15
N ALA A 48 -45.10 -14.27 -4.84
CA ALA A 48 -43.77 -13.95 -4.34
C ALA A 48 -42.88 -13.37 -5.44
N VAL A 49 -42.24 -12.23 -5.17
CA VAL A 49 -41.37 -11.52 -6.11
C VAL A 49 -40.01 -11.24 -5.46
N LEU A 50 -38.93 -11.41 -6.21
CA LEU A 50 -37.58 -11.05 -5.79
C LEU A 50 -37.13 -9.74 -6.45
N PHE A 51 -36.95 -8.70 -5.65
CA PHE A 51 -36.41 -7.41 -6.08
C PHE A 51 -34.95 -7.28 -5.64
N TYR A 52 -34.02 -7.17 -6.59
CA TYR A 52 -32.60 -7.19 -6.27
C TYR A 52 -31.77 -6.18 -7.04
N ALA A 53 -30.68 -5.73 -6.42
CA ALA A 53 -29.78 -4.75 -7.02
C ALA A 53 -28.46 -4.65 -6.25
N GLN A 54 -27.45 -4.07 -6.88
CA GLN A 54 -26.26 -3.57 -6.18
C GLN A 54 -26.62 -2.60 -5.06
N SER A 55 -25.70 -2.47 -4.09
CA SER A 55 -25.83 -1.44 -3.06
C SER A 55 -25.81 -0.03 -3.67
N GLY A 56 -26.65 0.87 -3.15
CA GLY A 56 -26.74 2.25 -3.63
C GLY A 56 -27.55 2.48 -4.91
N ALA A 57 -28.15 1.44 -5.51
CA ALA A 57 -28.98 1.57 -6.73
C ALA A 57 -30.33 2.29 -6.51
N GLY A 58 -30.74 2.47 -5.24
CA GLY A 58 -31.98 3.17 -4.88
C GLY A 58 -33.16 2.27 -4.49
N LYS A 59 -32.95 0.98 -4.17
CA LYS A 59 -34.02 0.02 -3.82
C LYS A 59 -35.02 0.56 -2.79
N SER A 60 -34.56 0.93 -1.59
CA SER A 60 -35.43 1.45 -0.53
C SER A 60 -36.08 2.79 -0.90
N SER A 61 -35.43 3.61 -1.74
CA SER A 61 -36.03 4.87 -2.22
C SER A 61 -37.18 4.61 -3.19
N LEU A 62 -36.98 3.71 -4.16
CA LEU A 62 -38.03 3.31 -5.10
C LEU A 62 -39.23 2.71 -4.36
N LEU A 63 -38.95 1.87 -3.35
CA LEU A 63 -39.99 1.27 -2.52
C LEU A 63 -40.82 2.31 -1.78
N ASN A 64 -40.14 3.18 -1.02
CA ASN A 64 -40.81 4.14 -0.15
C ASN A 64 -41.50 5.26 -0.93
N ALA A 65 -40.84 5.80 -1.96
CA ALA A 65 -41.31 6.99 -2.65
C ALA A 65 -42.34 6.71 -3.75
N GLU A 66 -42.29 5.53 -4.40
CA GLU A 66 -43.19 5.23 -5.52
C GLU A 66 -43.95 3.92 -5.36
N VAL A 67 -43.29 2.80 -5.10
CA VAL A 67 -43.96 1.47 -5.14
C VAL A 67 -45.01 1.33 -4.04
N ILE A 68 -44.68 1.65 -2.79
CA ILE A 68 -45.63 1.56 -1.66
C ILE A 68 -46.80 2.54 -1.87
N PRO A 69 -46.57 3.83 -2.18
CA PRO A 69 -47.65 4.76 -2.51
C PRO A 69 -48.55 4.28 -3.66
N LYS A 70 -47.97 3.72 -4.75
CA LYS A 70 -48.74 3.19 -5.88
C LYS A 70 -49.58 1.97 -5.50
N LEU A 71 -49.00 1.02 -4.76
CA LEU A 71 -49.74 -0.13 -4.25
C LEU A 71 -50.93 0.31 -3.40
N GLN A 72 -50.77 1.30 -2.52
CA GLN A 72 -51.85 1.76 -1.64
C GLN A 72 -52.88 2.64 -2.37
N ALA A 73 -52.44 3.63 -3.15
CA ALA A 73 -53.31 4.65 -3.70
C ALA A 73 -53.95 4.26 -5.05
N GLU A 74 -53.17 3.63 -5.93
CA GLU A 74 -53.58 3.23 -7.28
C GLU A 74 -54.25 1.85 -7.23
N GLU A 75 -53.57 0.84 -6.68
CA GLU A 75 -54.04 -0.56 -6.64
C GLU A 75 -54.94 -0.88 -5.43
N GLY A 76 -54.97 -0.04 -4.40
CA GLY A 76 -55.81 -0.24 -3.21
C GLY A 76 -55.34 -1.38 -2.29
N CYS A 77 -54.06 -1.77 -2.38
CA CYS A 77 -53.47 -2.83 -1.57
C CYS A 77 -53.26 -2.38 -0.10
N GLU A 78 -53.47 -3.31 0.82
CA GLU A 78 -53.03 -3.21 2.21
C GLU A 78 -51.53 -3.55 2.29
N VAL A 79 -50.67 -2.54 2.36
CA VAL A 79 -49.23 -2.74 2.55
C VAL A 79 -48.91 -2.70 4.04
N LEU A 80 -48.40 -3.80 4.59
CA LEU A 80 -47.90 -3.83 5.97
C LEU A 80 -46.59 -3.02 6.08
N PRO A 81 -46.21 -2.57 7.29
CA PRO A 81 -44.92 -1.92 7.53
C PRO A 81 -43.76 -2.75 6.97
N VAL A 82 -42.78 -2.07 6.40
CA VAL A 82 -41.62 -2.71 5.77
C VAL A 82 -40.82 -3.47 6.82
N ALA A 83 -40.81 -4.79 6.68
CA ALA A 83 -40.23 -5.70 7.65
C ALA A 83 -38.70 -5.77 7.54
N ARG A 84 -38.08 -5.98 8.71
CA ARG A 84 -36.67 -6.33 8.85
C ARG A 84 -36.55 -7.64 9.62
N VAL A 85 -35.68 -8.53 9.16
CA VAL A 85 -35.44 -9.84 9.81
C VAL A 85 -34.40 -9.77 10.93
N ARG A 86 -33.95 -8.56 11.28
CA ARG A 86 -33.05 -8.26 12.40
C ARG A 86 -33.70 -7.28 13.37
N GLY A 87 -33.24 -7.29 14.62
CA GLY A 87 -33.65 -6.30 15.62
C GLY A 87 -32.92 -6.47 16.95
N ASP A 88 -33.01 -5.45 17.80
CA ASP A 88 -32.56 -5.56 19.20
C ASP A 88 -33.62 -6.32 20.01
N ILE A 89 -33.19 -7.30 20.80
CA ILE A 89 -34.10 -8.10 21.61
C ILE A 89 -34.50 -7.28 22.85
N PRO A 90 -35.81 -7.07 23.10
CA PRO A 90 -36.26 -6.29 24.24
C PRO A 90 -35.71 -6.81 25.58
N ALA A 91 -35.37 -5.87 26.47
CA ALA A 91 -34.84 -6.19 27.79
C ALA A 91 -35.85 -7.05 28.60
N GLY A 92 -35.45 -8.27 28.94
CA GLY A 92 -36.29 -9.24 29.68
C GLY A 92 -36.61 -10.51 28.90
N ILE A 93 -36.41 -10.53 27.59
CA ILE A 93 -36.55 -11.74 26.76
C ILE A 93 -35.19 -12.38 26.55
N GLN A 94 -35.10 -13.68 26.83
CA GLN A 94 -33.88 -14.46 26.57
C GLN A 94 -33.91 -15.05 25.17
N THR A 95 -32.82 -14.90 24.42
CA THR A 95 -32.67 -15.35 23.03
C THR A 95 -32.88 -16.85 22.83
N GLU A 96 -32.68 -17.64 23.89
CA GLU A 96 -32.84 -19.09 23.89
C GLU A 96 -34.31 -19.51 23.90
N GLN A 97 -35.22 -18.62 24.31
CA GLN A 97 -36.66 -18.88 24.35
C GLN A 97 -37.33 -18.68 22.98
N ILE A 98 -36.67 -17.92 22.09
CA ILE A 98 -37.19 -17.57 20.77
C ILE A 98 -36.96 -18.74 19.82
N GLU A 99 -38.05 -19.31 19.29
CA GLU A 99 -37.97 -20.47 18.39
C GLU A 99 -37.37 -20.13 17.03
N ASN A 100 -37.75 -18.98 16.47
CA ASN A 100 -37.20 -18.46 15.22
C ASN A 100 -36.95 -16.96 15.34
N LEU A 101 -35.67 -16.58 15.42
CA LEU A 101 -35.26 -15.20 15.69
C LEU A 101 -35.61 -14.25 14.54
N TYR A 102 -35.60 -14.75 13.30
CA TYR A 102 -35.93 -13.96 12.11
C TYR A 102 -37.43 -13.66 12.04
N ALA A 103 -38.27 -14.66 12.35
CA ALA A 103 -39.72 -14.48 12.46
C ALA A 103 -40.07 -13.54 13.62
N PHE A 104 -39.46 -13.74 14.78
CA PHE A 104 -39.69 -12.88 15.96
C PHE A 104 -39.39 -11.40 15.67
N ASN A 105 -38.25 -11.08 15.06
CA ASN A 105 -37.90 -9.71 14.73
C ASN A 105 -38.84 -9.08 13.68
N THR A 106 -39.28 -9.88 12.70
CA THR A 106 -40.31 -9.46 11.73
C THR A 106 -41.60 -9.09 12.43
N LEU A 107 -42.06 -9.95 13.34
CA LEU A 107 -43.29 -9.73 14.11
C LEU A 107 -43.16 -8.53 15.04
N LEU A 108 -42.02 -8.39 15.71
CA LEU A 108 -41.76 -7.26 16.62
C LEU A 108 -41.89 -5.93 15.88
N ASN A 109 -41.29 -5.82 14.69
CA ASN A 109 -41.38 -4.64 13.83
C ASN A 109 -42.84 -4.31 13.44
N TRP A 110 -43.67 -5.31 13.15
CA TRP A 110 -45.09 -5.08 12.88
C TRP A 110 -45.90 -4.76 14.13
N THR A 111 -45.58 -5.33 15.29
CA THR A 111 -46.33 -5.07 16.52
C THR A 111 -46.16 -3.65 17.04
N GLU A 112 -44.99 -3.03 16.87
CA GLU A 112 -44.78 -1.63 17.25
C GLU A 112 -45.75 -0.69 16.50
N GLU A 113 -46.20 -1.08 15.30
CA GLU A 113 -47.03 -0.25 14.42
C GLU A 113 -48.50 -0.71 14.31
N ILE A 114 -48.81 -2.01 14.52
CA ILE A 114 -50.10 -2.60 14.10
C ILE A 114 -50.92 -3.21 15.26
N SER A 115 -50.32 -3.68 16.36
CA SER A 115 -51.07 -4.46 17.37
C SER A 115 -50.61 -4.31 18.82
N ALA A 116 -51.54 -4.32 19.78
CA ALA A 116 -51.27 -4.29 21.22
C ALA A 116 -50.80 -5.64 21.82
N ILE A 117 -50.06 -6.44 21.04
CA ILE A 117 -49.49 -7.73 21.45
C ILE A 117 -48.16 -7.46 22.16
N THR A 118 -47.93 -8.06 23.33
CA THR A 118 -46.68 -7.82 24.06
C THR A 118 -45.53 -8.64 23.45
N PRO A 119 -44.27 -8.15 23.54
CA PRO A 119 -43.12 -8.89 23.01
C PRO A 119 -43.00 -10.34 23.49
N GLU A 120 -43.43 -10.65 24.71
CA GLU A 120 -43.41 -12.02 25.26
C GLU A 120 -44.38 -12.96 24.54
N GLN A 121 -45.49 -12.44 24.02
CA GLN A 121 -46.48 -13.22 23.28
C GLN A 121 -45.99 -13.59 21.87
N LEU A 122 -44.98 -12.87 21.34
CA LEU A 122 -44.43 -13.10 20.01
C LEU A 122 -43.43 -14.26 19.96
N ILE A 123 -42.89 -14.69 21.11
CA ILE A 123 -41.83 -15.71 21.21
C ILE A 123 -42.23 -17.03 20.53
N GLN A 124 -43.52 -17.38 20.60
CA GLN A 124 -44.08 -18.65 20.12
C GLN A 124 -45.01 -18.47 18.91
N LEU A 125 -45.15 -17.25 18.40
CA LEU A 125 -46.08 -16.94 17.32
C LEU A 125 -45.38 -17.07 15.98
N THR A 126 -46.00 -17.79 15.04
CA THR A 126 -45.50 -17.87 13.66
C THR A 126 -46.02 -16.72 12.80
N LEU A 127 -45.37 -16.45 11.67
CA LEU A 127 -45.83 -15.43 10.70
C LEU A 127 -47.27 -15.67 10.24
N ALA A 128 -47.62 -16.92 9.92
CA ALA A 128 -48.96 -17.27 9.44
C ALA A 128 -50.03 -17.09 10.54
N GLU A 129 -49.71 -17.41 11.79
CA GLU A 129 -50.63 -17.20 12.91
C GLU A 129 -50.85 -15.72 13.20
N PHE A 130 -49.78 -14.91 13.17
CA PHE A 130 -49.91 -13.47 13.35
C PHE A 130 -50.77 -12.82 12.27
N LEU A 131 -50.56 -13.16 10.99
CA LEU A 131 -51.33 -12.61 9.88
C LEU A 131 -52.82 -12.96 9.97
N LYS A 132 -53.18 -14.12 10.52
CA LYS A 132 -54.58 -14.51 10.79
C LYS A 132 -55.25 -13.64 11.85
N LEU A 133 -54.49 -12.99 12.73
CA LEU A 133 -55.02 -12.06 13.72
C LEU A 133 -55.33 -10.68 13.10
N LEU A 134 -54.80 -10.40 11.91
CA LEU A 134 -54.98 -9.13 11.20
C LEU A 134 -56.07 -9.27 10.13
N PRO A 135 -57.29 -8.73 10.32
CA PRO A 135 -58.31 -8.75 9.28
C PRO A 135 -57.87 -7.92 8.06
N HIS A 136 -58.21 -8.35 6.85
CA HIS A 136 -57.94 -7.55 5.64
C HIS A 136 -58.68 -6.23 5.70
N GLN A 137 -58.02 -5.17 5.22
CA GLN A 137 -58.72 -3.94 4.88
C GLN A 137 -59.63 -4.18 3.68
N SER A 138 -60.76 -3.47 3.62
CA SER A 138 -61.60 -3.47 2.43
C SER A 138 -61.04 -2.52 1.39
N ASP A 139 -61.02 -2.95 0.13
CA ASP A 139 -60.73 -2.10 -1.01
C ASP A 139 -61.86 -1.08 -1.28
N LYS A 140 -61.69 -0.27 -2.32
CA LYS A 140 -62.66 0.77 -2.72
C LYS A 140 -64.05 0.21 -3.10
N GLU A 141 -64.15 -1.09 -3.38
CA GLU A 141 -65.38 -1.79 -3.76
C GLU A 141 -65.98 -2.62 -2.62
N GLY A 142 -65.31 -2.69 -1.47
CA GLY A 142 -65.77 -3.42 -0.29
C GLY A 142 -65.30 -4.89 -0.23
N TYR A 143 -64.43 -5.32 -1.15
CA TYR A 143 -63.81 -6.64 -1.11
C TYR A 143 -62.52 -6.61 -0.28
N PRO A 144 -62.06 -7.75 0.27
CA PRO A 144 -60.77 -7.80 0.94
C PRO A 144 -59.63 -7.39 0.01
N ALA A 145 -58.86 -6.36 0.38
CA ALA A 145 -57.73 -5.86 -0.38
C ALA A 145 -56.59 -6.89 -0.42
N LEU A 146 -55.81 -6.86 -1.51
CA LEU A 146 -54.53 -7.57 -1.56
C LEU A 146 -53.63 -7.08 -0.44
N ARG A 147 -53.03 -8.02 0.29
CA ARG A 147 -52.09 -7.71 1.37
C ARG A 147 -50.67 -7.88 0.86
N VAL A 148 -49.82 -6.86 1.05
CA VAL A 148 -48.42 -6.90 0.61
C VAL A 148 -47.51 -6.84 1.82
N ILE A 149 -46.62 -7.82 1.91
CA ILE A 149 -45.51 -7.87 2.86
C ILE A 149 -44.21 -7.57 2.10
N ILE A 150 -43.44 -6.62 2.61
CA ILE A 150 -42.15 -6.24 2.03
C ILE A 150 -41.05 -6.52 3.05
N PHE A 151 -40.09 -7.36 2.68
CA PHE A 151 -38.86 -7.58 3.44
C PHE A 151 -37.73 -6.76 2.82
N ASP A 152 -37.38 -5.62 3.42
CA ASP A 152 -36.23 -4.83 2.98
C ASP A 152 -34.92 -5.33 3.60
N GLN A 153 -33.81 -5.19 2.88
CA GLN A 153 -32.48 -5.67 3.28
C GLN A 153 -32.49 -7.15 3.69
N PHE A 154 -33.14 -7.99 2.89
CA PHE A 154 -33.35 -9.41 3.21
C PHE A 154 -32.04 -10.21 3.36
N GLU A 155 -30.91 -9.70 2.87
CA GLU A 155 -29.58 -10.26 3.11
C GLU A 155 -29.22 -10.35 4.62
N GLU A 156 -29.95 -9.66 5.48
CA GLU A 156 -29.79 -9.73 6.95
C GLU A 156 -30.07 -11.11 7.53
N LEU A 157 -30.86 -11.91 6.81
CA LEU A 157 -31.06 -13.32 7.11
C LEU A 157 -29.73 -14.10 7.16
N PHE A 158 -28.78 -13.73 6.29
CA PHE A 158 -27.49 -14.39 6.18
C PHE A 158 -26.41 -13.74 7.04
N THR A 159 -26.54 -12.43 7.30
CA THR A 159 -25.43 -11.62 7.80
C THR A 159 -25.54 -11.21 9.27
N PHE A 160 -26.74 -11.16 9.85
CA PHE A 160 -26.94 -10.60 11.20
C PHE A 160 -26.89 -11.65 12.32
N TYR A 161 -27.51 -12.82 12.12
CA TYR A 161 -27.43 -13.94 13.06
C TYR A 161 -26.83 -15.20 12.37
N PRO A 162 -25.55 -15.17 11.97
CA PRO A 162 -24.94 -16.28 11.20
C PRO A 162 -25.00 -17.63 11.93
N GLN A 163 -24.95 -17.63 13.25
CA GLN A 163 -25.01 -18.81 14.12
C GLN A 163 -26.39 -19.47 14.17
N ARG A 164 -27.47 -18.75 13.85
CA ARG A 164 -28.86 -19.26 13.86
C ARG A 164 -29.28 -19.80 12.48
N TRP A 165 -28.32 -20.22 11.65
CA TRP A 165 -28.58 -20.70 10.29
C TRP A 165 -29.62 -21.84 10.17
N PRO A 166 -29.81 -22.77 11.15
CA PRO A 166 -30.84 -23.81 11.05
C PRO A 166 -32.27 -23.25 11.06
N GLU A 167 -32.47 -22.01 11.53
CA GLU A 167 -33.80 -21.36 11.55
C GLU A 167 -34.21 -20.76 10.21
N ARG A 168 -33.27 -20.58 9.28
CA ARG A 168 -33.54 -19.97 7.97
C ARG A 168 -34.54 -20.78 7.16
N GLU A 169 -34.35 -22.10 7.10
CA GLU A 169 -35.28 -23.00 6.41
C GLU A 169 -36.69 -22.91 7.01
N LYS A 170 -36.80 -22.96 8.34
CA LYS A 170 -38.07 -22.82 9.05
C LYS A 170 -38.76 -21.49 8.76
N PHE A 171 -38.01 -20.40 8.63
CA PHE A 171 -38.53 -19.08 8.29
C PHE A 171 -39.17 -19.08 6.89
N PHE A 172 -38.52 -19.65 5.87
CA PHE A 172 -39.10 -19.79 4.53
C PHE A 172 -40.33 -20.71 4.51
N VAL A 173 -40.32 -21.80 5.29
CA VAL A 173 -41.49 -22.66 5.47
C VAL A 173 -42.66 -21.87 6.04
N GLN A 174 -42.44 -20.99 7.02
CA GLN A 174 -43.49 -20.12 7.55
C GLN A 174 -44.04 -19.12 6.51
N ILE A 175 -43.17 -18.53 5.67
CA ILE A 175 -43.63 -17.65 4.59
C ILE A 175 -44.49 -18.42 3.58
N ASN A 176 -44.04 -19.60 3.16
CA ASN A 176 -44.80 -20.44 2.23
C ASN A 176 -46.15 -20.86 2.83
N GLN A 177 -46.19 -21.18 4.12
CA GLN A 177 -47.45 -21.47 4.82
C GLN A 177 -48.38 -20.24 4.83
N ALA A 178 -47.86 -19.04 5.09
CA ALA A 178 -48.65 -17.81 5.06
C ALA A 178 -49.23 -17.54 3.66
N LEU A 179 -48.43 -17.72 2.60
CA LEU A 179 -48.88 -17.59 1.21
C LEU A 179 -49.92 -18.65 0.81
N ALA A 180 -49.84 -19.86 1.38
CA ALA A 180 -50.82 -20.92 1.15
C ALA A 180 -52.14 -20.68 1.90
N ASP A 181 -52.06 -20.10 3.10
CA ASP A 181 -53.23 -19.81 3.95
C ASP A 181 -54.01 -18.58 3.49
N ASP A 182 -53.37 -17.65 2.78
CA ASP A 182 -53.97 -16.40 2.28
C ASP A 182 -53.64 -16.19 0.79
N SER A 183 -54.63 -16.45 -0.09
CA SER A 183 -54.49 -16.25 -1.53
C SER A 183 -54.35 -14.78 -1.96
N LEU A 184 -54.70 -13.84 -1.08
CA LEU A 184 -54.58 -12.40 -1.30
C LEU A 184 -53.24 -11.84 -0.82
N LEU A 185 -52.41 -12.67 -0.19
CA LEU A 185 -51.08 -12.28 0.26
C LEU A 185 -50.10 -12.21 -0.92
N ARG A 186 -49.26 -11.18 -0.90
CA ARG A 186 -48.12 -10.95 -1.78
C ARG A 186 -46.89 -10.67 -0.96
N VAL A 187 -45.77 -11.29 -1.31
CA VAL A 187 -44.50 -11.12 -0.59
C VAL A 187 -43.43 -10.60 -1.55
N LEU A 188 -42.82 -9.47 -1.18
CA LEU A 188 -41.68 -8.89 -1.88
C LEU A 188 -40.41 -9.10 -1.05
N PHE A 189 -39.45 -9.81 -1.62
CA PHE A 189 -38.11 -9.95 -1.04
C PHE A 189 -37.17 -8.94 -1.69
N VAL A 190 -36.61 -8.02 -0.91
CA VAL A 190 -35.69 -7.00 -1.40
C VAL A 190 -34.29 -7.33 -0.92
N ILE A 191 -33.39 -7.67 -1.84
CA ILE A 191 -32.06 -8.18 -1.47
C ILE A 191 -30.94 -7.55 -2.31
N ARG A 192 -29.72 -7.56 -1.78
CA ARG A 192 -28.50 -7.31 -2.55
C ARG A 192 -28.19 -8.47 -3.51
N GLU A 193 -27.73 -8.13 -4.72
CA GLU A 193 -27.39 -9.14 -5.74
C GLU A 193 -26.25 -10.09 -5.30
N ASP A 194 -25.35 -9.61 -4.45
CA ASP A 194 -24.23 -10.39 -3.87
C ASP A 194 -24.69 -11.58 -3.01
N TYR A 195 -25.96 -11.61 -2.57
CA TYR A 195 -26.52 -12.63 -1.69
C TYR A 195 -27.47 -13.61 -2.39
N LEU A 196 -27.56 -13.54 -3.72
CA LEU A 196 -28.45 -14.44 -4.48
C LEU A 196 -28.04 -15.91 -4.35
N ALA A 197 -26.74 -16.21 -4.37
CA ALA A 197 -26.26 -17.60 -4.24
C ALA A 197 -26.60 -18.22 -2.87
N GLN A 198 -26.62 -17.41 -1.82
CA GLN A 198 -27.01 -17.82 -0.46
C GLN A 198 -28.52 -18.05 -0.35
N LEU A 199 -29.32 -17.45 -1.24
CA LEU A 199 -30.76 -17.64 -1.31
C LEU A 199 -31.15 -18.94 -2.06
N ASP A 200 -30.32 -19.39 -3.01
CA ASP A 200 -30.58 -20.55 -3.88
C ASP A 200 -31.08 -21.81 -3.15
N PRO A 201 -30.50 -22.24 -2.00
CA PRO A 201 -30.97 -23.43 -1.29
C PRO A 201 -32.42 -23.37 -0.82
N TYR A 202 -32.97 -22.16 -0.67
CA TYR A 202 -34.31 -21.94 -0.12
C TYR A 202 -35.38 -21.69 -1.18
N LEU A 203 -34.98 -21.47 -2.44
CA LEU A 203 -35.92 -21.24 -3.54
C LEU A 203 -36.96 -22.37 -3.68
N PRO A 204 -36.62 -23.67 -3.55
CA PRO A 204 -37.62 -24.74 -3.65
C PRO A 204 -38.74 -24.69 -2.59
N LEU A 205 -38.55 -23.94 -1.50
CA LEU A 205 -39.52 -23.80 -0.41
C LEU A 205 -40.59 -22.73 -0.70
N LEU A 206 -40.39 -21.88 -1.71
CA LEU A 206 -41.27 -20.78 -2.05
C LEU A 206 -42.08 -21.06 -3.32
N PRO A 207 -43.27 -20.46 -3.47
CA PRO A 207 -44.07 -20.59 -4.69
C PRO A 207 -43.26 -20.20 -5.93
N GLU A 208 -43.40 -21.02 -6.98
CA GLU A 208 -42.77 -20.79 -8.28
C GLU A 208 -41.24 -20.58 -8.22
N GLN A 209 -40.60 -21.02 -7.12
CA GLN A 209 -39.15 -20.91 -6.86
C GLN A 209 -38.58 -19.49 -7.02
N LEU A 210 -39.39 -18.46 -6.70
CA LEU A 210 -39.09 -17.05 -6.97
C LEU A 210 -38.62 -16.82 -8.42
N ARG A 211 -39.30 -17.43 -9.39
CA ARG A 211 -39.03 -17.23 -10.82
C ARG A 211 -39.22 -15.77 -11.25
N TYR A 212 -40.13 -15.05 -10.61
CA TYR A 212 -40.41 -13.65 -10.91
C TYR A 212 -39.46 -12.75 -10.13
N ARG A 213 -38.56 -12.10 -10.87
CA ARG A 213 -37.49 -11.30 -10.31
C ARG A 213 -37.36 -9.99 -11.08
N PHE A 214 -37.06 -8.91 -10.37
CA PHE A 214 -36.78 -7.61 -10.95
C PHE A 214 -35.41 -7.13 -10.48
N ARG A 215 -34.51 -6.86 -11.44
CA ARG A 215 -33.19 -6.29 -11.16
C ARG A 215 -33.23 -4.78 -11.35
N LEU A 216 -32.98 -4.02 -10.28
CA LEU A 216 -32.80 -2.56 -10.42
C LEU A 216 -31.36 -2.25 -10.84
N GLU A 217 -31.20 -1.59 -11.97
CA GLU A 217 -29.92 -1.03 -12.39
C GLU A 217 -29.69 0.36 -11.80
N ARG A 218 -28.48 0.89 -11.94
CA ARG A 218 -28.20 2.30 -11.63
C ARG A 218 -28.87 3.22 -12.67
N LEU A 219 -28.81 4.54 -12.49
CA LEU A 219 -29.56 5.45 -13.37
C LEU A 219 -28.88 5.57 -14.73
N HIS A 220 -29.59 5.24 -15.78
CA HIS A 220 -29.20 5.60 -17.15
C HIS A 220 -29.23 7.12 -17.35
N ARG A 221 -28.61 7.62 -18.43
CA ARG A 221 -28.50 9.06 -18.70
C ARG A 221 -29.85 9.80 -18.62
N GLU A 222 -30.91 9.28 -19.23
CA GLU A 222 -32.23 9.93 -19.26
C GLU A 222 -32.88 9.96 -17.87
N ALA A 223 -32.84 8.83 -17.16
CA ALA A 223 -33.31 8.71 -15.78
C ALA A 223 -32.54 9.65 -14.82
N ALA A 224 -31.22 9.74 -14.97
CA ALA A 224 -30.38 10.65 -14.21
C ALA A 224 -30.73 12.12 -14.49
N LEU A 225 -31.00 12.48 -15.75
CA LEU A 225 -31.42 13.83 -16.11
C LEU A 225 -32.77 14.19 -15.49
N ALA A 226 -33.73 13.26 -15.51
CA ALA A 226 -35.01 13.44 -14.82
C ALA A 226 -34.82 13.63 -13.30
N ALA A 227 -33.96 12.82 -12.67
CA ALA A 227 -33.62 12.92 -11.24
C ALA A 227 -32.87 14.21 -10.88
N VAL A 228 -32.14 14.83 -11.81
CA VAL A 228 -31.49 16.13 -11.62
C VAL A 228 -32.49 17.27 -11.78
N VAL A 229 -33.31 17.26 -12.82
CA VAL A 229 -34.15 18.41 -13.20
C VAL A 229 -35.50 18.41 -12.47
N GLY A 230 -36.12 17.24 -12.33
CA GLY A 230 -37.45 17.07 -11.75
C GLY A 230 -37.63 17.72 -10.37
N PRO A 231 -36.72 17.52 -9.40
CA PRO A 231 -36.86 18.09 -8.06
C PRO A 231 -36.90 19.63 -8.02
N LEU A 232 -36.46 20.32 -9.08
CA LEU A 232 -36.52 21.77 -9.16
C LEU A 232 -37.92 22.32 -9.49
N GLN A 233 -38.84 21.47 -9.96
CA GLN A 233 -40.20 21.87 -10.29
C GLN A 233 -40.88 22.51 -9.07
N GLY A 234 -41.40 23.72 -9.24
CA GLY A 234 -42.07 24.47 -8.16
C GLY A 234 -41.14 25.20 -7.19
N THR A 235 -39.81 25.09 -7.33
CA THR A 235 -38.84 25.81 -6.47
C THR A 235 -38.52 27.22 -6.94
N GLY A 236 -38.92 27.58 -8.17
CA GLY A 236 -38.55 28.84 -8.82
C GLY A 236 -37.15 28.84 -9.43
N ARG A 237 -36.39 27.74 -9.36
CA ARG A 237 -35.10 27.56 -10.02
C ARG A 237 -35.20 26.62 -11.22
N SER A 238 -34.37 26.83 -12.25
CA SER A 238 -34.23 25.93 -13.41
C SER A 238 -32.79 25.88 -13.90
N PHE A 239 -32.39 24.84 -14.63
CA PHE A 239 -31.11 24.82 -15.33
C PHE A 239 -31.18 25.58 -16.65
N ALA A 240 -30.12 26.33 -16.98
CA ALA A 240 -29.97 26.87 -18.33
C ALA A 240 -29.78 25.72 -19.35
N PRO A 241 -30.10 25.94 -20.65
CA PRO A 241 -30.00 24.88 -21.66
C PRO A 241 -28.62 24.22 -21.70
N GLY A 242 -28.57 22.88 -21.63
CA GLY A 242 -27.33 22.10 -21.70
C GLY A 242 -26.58 21.92 -20.38
N VAL A 243 -26.95 22.65 -19.31
CA VAL A 243 -26.21 22.61 -18.02
C VAL A 243 -26.50 21.33 -17.24
N ALA A 244 -27.76 20.87 -17.20
CA ALA A 244 -28.11 19.63 -16.53
C ALA A 244 -27.50 18.41 -17.25
N GLU A 245 -27.45 18.45 -18.59
CA GLU A 245 -26.83 17.43 -19.42
C GLU A 245 -25.32 17.37 -19.22
N ALA A 246 -24.66 18.53 -19.05
CA ALA A 246 -23.25 18.60 -18.70
C ALA A 246 -22.98 17.99 -17.32
N LEU A 247 -23.80 18.29 -16.31
CA LEU A 247 -23.69 17.68 -14.98
C LEU A 247 -23.84 16.15 -15.05
N VAL A 248 -24.84 15.65 -15.76
CA VAL A 248 -25.05 14.21 -15.93
C VAL A 248 -23.89 13.57 -16.70
N ALA A 249 -23.34 14.24 -17.72
CA ALA A 249 -22.17 13.75 -18.45
C ALA A 249 -20.93 13.64 -17.56
N GLU A 250 -20.72 14.59 -16.64
CA GLU A 250 -19.66 14.51 -15.64
C GLU A 250 -19.89 13.37 -14.64
N LEU A 251 -21.13 13.17 -14.17
CA LEU A 251 -21.48 12.07 -13.26
C LEU A 251 -21.30 10.69 -13.91
N LEU A 252 -21.49 10.57 -15.23
CA LEU A 252 -21.27 9.33 -15.98
C LEU A 252 -19.79 8.95 -16.11
N LYS A 253 -18.83 9.87 -15.89
CA LYS A 253 -17.41 9.52 -15.99
C LYS A 253 -17.00 8.50 -14.91
N ILE A 254 -16.34 7.43 -15.35
CA ILE A 254 -15.72 6.41 -14.50
C ILE A 254 -14.20 6.45 -14.66
N ARG A 255 -13.48 5.88 -13.70
CA ARG A 255 -12.03 5.68 -13.82
C ARG A 255 -11.77 4.25 -14.27
N VAL A 256 -10.93 4.12 -15.28
CA VAL A 256 -10.49 2.83 -15.81
C VAL A 256 -8.98 2.82 -15.70
N GLU A 257 -8.47 1.85 -14.96
CA GLU A 257 -7.05 1.54 -14.94
C GLU A 257 -6.73 0.72 -16.19
N SER A 258 -5.84 1.25 -17.02
CA SER A 258 -5.36 0.52 -18.19
C SER A 258 -4.47 -0.65 -17.76
N ARG A 259 -4.25 -1.63 -18.65
CA ARG A 259 -3.32 -2.74 -18.40
C ARG A 259 -1.87 -2.30 -18.15
N ALA A 260 -1.54 -1.03 -18.40
CA ALA A 260 -0.25 -0.42 -18.13
C ALA A 260 -0.18 0.33 -16.77
N GLY A 261 -1.24 0.27 -15.95
CA GLY A 261 -1.30 0.97 -14.65
C GLY A 261 -1.66 2.46 -14.75
N GLU A 262 -1.91 2.99 -15.95
CA GLU A 262 -2.38 4.37 -16.11
C GLU A 262 -3.88 4.46 -15.79
N VAL A 263 -4.25 5.34 -14.86
CA VAL A 263 -5.64 5.64 -14.50
C VAL A 263 -6.18 6.74 -15.42
N ALA A 264 -7.17 6.42 -16.26
CA ALA A 264 -7.82 7.36 -17.18
C ALA A 264 -9.33 7.52 -16.88
N GLU A 265 -9.90 8.68 -17.23
CA GLU A 265 -11.35 8.89 -17.18
C GLU A 265 -12.00 8.42 -18.49
N ALA A 266 -13.03 7.58 -18.38
CA ALA A 266 -13.82 7.07 -19.50
C ALA A 266 -15.32 7.32 -19.26
N PRO A 267 -16.14 7.45 -20.30
CA PRO A 267 -17.59 7.50 -20.14
C PRO A 267 -18.10 6.14 -19.64
N GLY A 268 -18.76 6.15 -18.49
CA GLY A 268 -19.51 5.02 -17.96
C GLY A 268 -20.95 4.99 -18.47
N GLU A 269 -21.60 3.86 -18.24
CA GLU A 269 -22.99 3.61 -18.66
C GLU A 269 -24.02 4.18 -17.68
N PHE A 270 -23.68 4.22 -16.39
CA PHE A 270 -24.64 4.53 -15.33
C PHE A 270 -24.18 5.63 -14.37
N VAL A 271 -25.14 6.39 -13.84
CA VAL A 271 -24.98 7.32 -12.71
C VAL A 271 -25.44 6.66 -11.41
N GLU A 272 -24.62 6.80 -10.37
CA GLU A 272 -25.02 6.38 -9.03
C GLU A 272 -25.97 7.39 -8.37
N PRO A 273 -27.17 6.97 -7.92
CA PRO A 273 -28.14 7.87 -7.28
C PRO A 273 -27.58 8.64 -6.08
N VAL A 274 -26.77 7.99 -5.24
CA VAL A 274 -26.18 8.61 -4.05
C VAL A 274 -25.23 9.76 -4.44
N GLN A 275 -24.39 9.56 -5.46
CA GLN A 275 -23.49 10.60 -5.95
C GLN A 275 -24.27 11.76 -6.54
N LEU A 276 -25.29 11.47 -7.35
CA LEU A 276 -26.19 12.48 -7.93
C LEU A 276 -26.81 13.33 -6.83
N GLN A 277 -27.39 12.71 -5.79
CA GLN A 277 -28.02 13.42 -4.69
C GLN A 277 -27.03 14.29 -3.91
N VAL A 278 -25.83 13.79 -3.61
CA VAL A 278 -24.79 14.57 -2.91
C VAL A 278 -24.37 15.80 -3.73
N VAL A 279 -24.15 15.63 -5.03
CA VAL A 279 -23.74 16.74 -5.91
C VAL A 279 -24.85 17.78 -6.06
N CYS A 280 -26.08 17.34 -6.30
CA CYS A 280 -27.21 18.25 -6.46
C CYS A 280 -27.56 18.97 -5.16
N GLN A 281 -27.48 18.29 -4.01
CA GLN A 281 -27.64 18.90 -2.70
C GLN A 281 -26.58 19.99 -2.45
N SER A 282 -25.30 19.69 -2.74
CA SER A 282 -24.20 20.65 -2.61
C SER A 282 -24.36 21.85 -3.56
N LEU A 283 -24.81 21.60 -4.79
CA LEU A 283 -25.11 22.65 -5.76
C LEU A 283 -26.19 23.58 -5.21
N TRP A 284 -27.32 23.02 -4.76
CA TRP A 284 -28.43 23.80 -4.23
C TRP A 284 -28.03 24.64 -3.00
N ASP A 285 -27.33 24.04 -2.03
CA ASP A 285 -26.89 24.71 -0.80
C ASP A 285 -25.87 25.82 -1.09
N GLY A 286 -25.10 25.72 -2.17
CA GLY A 286 -24.13 26.71 -2.59
C GLY A 286 -24.70 27.90 -3.37
N LEU A 287 -25.91 27.76 -3.93
CA LEU A 287 -26.50 28.78 -4.80
C LEU A 287 -27.13 29.93 -4.00
N PRO A 288 -26.80 31.20 -4.35
CA PRO A 288 -27.44 32.37 -3.74
C PRO A 288 -28.97 32.35 -3.85
N PRO A 289 -29.70 32.92 -2.87
CA PRO A 289 -31.18 32.85 -2.84
C PRO A 289 -31.88 33.46 -4.05
N ASP A 290 -31.24 34.44 -4.71
CA ASP A 290 -31.75 35.20 -5.85
C ASP A 290 -31.51 34.53 -7.22
N VAL A 291 -30.80 33.40 -7.25
CA VAL A 291 -30.57 32.66 -8.50
C VAL A 291 -31.83 31.90 -8.90
N ALA A 292 -32.44 32.32 -10.01
CA ALA A 292 -33.57 31.63 -10.66
C ALA A 292 -33.12 30.68 -11.78
N GLU A 293 -32.01 30.95 -12.45
CA GLU A 293 -31.48 30.10 -13.51
C GLU A 293 -30.05 29.67 -13.20
N ILE A 294 -29.81 28.36 -13.16
CA ILE A 294 -28.52 27.73 -12.87
C ILE A 294 -27.69 27.66 -14.16
N THR A 295 -26.65 28.49 -14.22
CA THR A 295 -25.78 28.59 -15.40
C THR A 295 -24.56 27.67 -15.33
N GLU A 296 -23.86 27.48 -16.45
CA GLU A 296 -22.62 26.70 -16.49
C GLU A 296 -21.56 27.25 -15.52
N SER A 297 -21.44 28.57 -15.38
CA SER A 297 -20.50 29.17 -14.41
C SER A 297 -20.85 28.83 -12.96
N GLN A 298 -22.14 28.72 -12.63
CA GLN A 298 -22.58 28.33 -11.30
C GLN A 298 -22.41 26.83 -11.08
N LEU A 299 -22.63 26.01 -12.11
CA LEU A 299 -22.32 24.58 -12.06
C LEU A 299 -20.82 24.35 -11.82
N LEU A 300 -19.94 25.07 -12.51
CA LEU A 300 -18.49 25.01 -12.29
C LEU A 300 -18.09 25.45 -10.87
N ALA A 301 -18.77 26.47 -10.32
CA ALA A 301 -18.48 27.00 -8.99
C ALA A 301 -19.03 26.12 -7.83
N PHE A 302 -20.21 25.51 -8.00
CA PHE A 302 -20.96 24.88 -6.91
C PHE A 302 -21.33 23.42 -7.15
N GLY A 303 -21.31 22.95 -8.40
CA GLY A 303 -21.66 21.59 -8.83
C GLY A 303 -20.49 20.74 -9.32
N ASN A 304 -19.25 21.17 -9.06
CA ASN A 304 -18.08 20.33 -9.31
C ASN A 304 -18.15 19.05 -8.44
N VAL A 305 -18.18 17.88 -9.09
CA VAL A 305 -18.38 16.58 -8.44
C VAL A 305 -17.33 16.31 -7.36
N ASP A 306 -16.04 16.49 -7.66
CA ASP A 306 -14.95 16.24 -6.70
C ASP A 306 -15.08 17.16 -5.48
N GLN A 307 -15.39 18.44 -5.67
CA GLN A 307 -15.59 19.38 -4.56
C GLN A 307 -16.81 19.06 -3.71
N ALA A 308 -17.92 18.66 -4.32
CA ALA A 308 -19.14 18.27 -3.60
C ALA A 308 -18.88 17.04 -2.73
N LEU A 309 -18.20 16.02 -3.26
CA LEU A 309 -17.79 14.84 -2.51
C LEU A 309 -16.80 15.18 -1.39
N THR A 310 -15.86 16.11 -1.62
CA THR A 310 -14.97 16.62 -0.56
C THR A 310 -15.75 17.28 0.58
N ARG A 311 -16.69 18.18 0.27
CA ARG A 311 -17.51 18.84 1.31
C ARG A 311 -18.35 17.83 2.09
N PHE A 312 -18.91 16.84 1.38
CA PHE A 312 -19.67 15.77 1.98
C PHE A 312 -18.84 14.95 2.97
N TYR A 313 -17.64 14.54 2.56
CA TYR A 313 -16.66 13.86 3.41
C TYR A 313 -16.30 14.70 4.65
N GLU A 314 -15.96 15.97 4.46
CA GLU A 314 -15.59 16.87 5.56
C GLU A 314 -16.73 17.07 6.56
N LYS A 315 -17.96 17.20 6.08
CA LYS A 315 -19.16 17.30 6.91
C LYS A 315 -19.44 16.00 7.67
N ALA A 316 -19.32 14.84 7.01
CA ALA A 316 -19.48 13.54 7.67
C ALA A 316 -18.46 13.35 8.81
N LEU A 317 -17.19 13.70 8.58
CA LEU A 317 -16.16 13.70 9.62
C LEU A 317 -16.52 14.62 10.78
N TYR A 318 -16.89 15.87 10.48
CA TYR A 318 -17.21 16.87 11.50
C TYR A 318 -18.38 16.44 12.39
N ASP A 319 -19.45 15.94 11.77
CA ASP A 319 -20.65 15.50 12.49
C ASP A 319 -20.37 14.26 13.35
N THR A 320 -19.56 13.31 12.85
CA THR A 320 -19.12 12.14 13.63
C THR A 320 -18.34 12.58 14.87
N ILE A 321 -17.42 13.53 14.73
CA ILE A 321 -16.61 14.04 15.83
C ILE A 321 -17.47 14.78 16.87
N GLN A 322 -18.43 15.59 16.42
CA GLN A 322 -19.34 16.33 17.30
C GLN A 322 -20.23 15.39 18.13
N ARG A 323 -20.80 14.36 17.49
CA ARG A 323 -21.74 13.43 18.14
C ARG A 323 -21.06 12.37 19.00
N LEU A 324 -19.80 12.01 18.73
CA LEU A 324 -19.02 11.16 19.62
C LEU A 324 -18.80 11.79 21.00
N GLY A 325 -19.22 13.03 21.22
CA GLY A 325 -19.55 13.52 22.54
C GLY A 325 -18.34 13.44 23.46
N LEU A 326 -17.45 14.39 23.28
CA LEU A 326 -16.45 14.84 24.24
C LEU A 326 -17.11 15.14 25.61
N THR A 327 -17.50 14.11 26.36
CA THR A 327 -18.17 14.16 27.66
C THR A 327 -17.20 14.03 28.83
N SER A 328 -15.89 14.16 28.59
CA SER A 328 -14.86 14.15 29.64
C SER A 328 -13.88 15.30 29.47
N GLU A 329 -13.27 15.74 30.58
CA GLU A 329 -12.31 16.86 30.67
C GLU A 329 -11.11 16.76 29.69
N MET A 330 -10.86 15.59 29.10
CA MET A 330 -9.89 15.36 28.01
C MET A 330 -10.22 16.07 26.69
N ALA A 331 -11.50 16.40 26.47
CA ALA A 331 -12.02 17.13 25.32
C ALA A 331 -11.34 18.46 25.03
N ARG A 332 -10.83 19.11 26.08
CA ARG A 332 -10.25 20.45 26.01
C ARG A 332 -8.84 20.44 25.37
N TRP A 333 -8.19 19.28 25.29
CA TRP A 333 -6.80 19.14 24.85
C TRP A 333 -6.60 18.29 23.57
N PHE A 334 -7.59 17.52 23.12
CA PHE A 334 -7.44 16.52 22.03
C PHE A 334 -8.36 16.58 20.78
N PRO A 335 -9.00 17.69 20.35
CA PRO A 335 -9.82 17.70 19.13
C PRO A 335 -9.06 17.33 17.84
N LEU A 336 -7.79 17.71 17.74
CA LEU A 336 -6.96 17.49 16.55
C LEU A 336 -6.61 16.01 16.33
N TYR A 337 -6.44 15.25 17.41
CA TYR A 337 -6.12 13.82 17.32
C TYR A 337 -7.30 13.00 16.80
N ALA A 338 -8.54 13.32 17.21
CA ALA A 338 -9.73 12.64 16.70
C ALA A 338 -9.97 12.91 15.21
N VAL A 339 -9.80 14.18 14.78
CA VAL A 339 -9.86 14.55 13.35
C VAL A 339 -8.76 13.85 12.56
N TRP A 340 -7.53 13.89 13.06
CA TRP A 340 -6.38 13.24 12.42
C TRP A 340 -6.59 11.73 12.30
N ARG A 341 -7.02 11.06 13.37
CA ARG A 341 -7.21 9.61 13.41
C ARG A 341 -8.26 9.15 12.41
N LEU A 342 -9.41 9.83 12.34
CA LEU A 342 -10.42 9.50 11.33
C LEU A 342 -9.92 9.75 9.91
N ARG A 343 -9.25 10.89 9.65
CA ARG A 343 -8.68 11.19 8.34
C ARG A 343 -7.62 10.17 7.91
N ASN A 344 -6.73 9.78 8.83
CA ASN A 344 -5.69 8.79 8.60
C ASN A 344 -6.28 7.39 8.35
N TRP A 345 -7.36 7.03 9.05
CA TRP A 345 -8.07 5.77 8.82
C TRP A 345 -8.67 5.68 7.41
N PHE A 346 -9.28 6.77 6.94
CA PHE A 346 -9.73 6.85 5.55
C PHE A 346 -8.58 6.71 4.54
N GLU A 347 -7.42 7.29 4.83
CA GLU A 347 -6.29 7.40 3.88
C GLU A 347 -5.38 6.18 3.85
N ARG A 348 -5.30 5.42 4.94
CA ARG A 348 -4.39 4.26 5.08
C ARG A 348 -5.10 2.91 5.12
N ASP A 349 -6.32 2.87 5.66
CA ASP A 349 -7.03 1.61 5.89
C ASP A 349 -8.13 1.39 4.84
N LEU A 350 -8.91 2.43 4.51
CA LEU A 350 -9.99 2.36 3.51
C LEU A 350 -9.55 2.68 2.07
N ILE A 351 -8.34 3.23 1.89
CA ILE A 351 -7.73 3.53 0.59
C ILE A 351 -6.40 2.79 0.54
N THR A 352 -6.21 1.94 -0.47
CA THR A 352 -4.96 1.21 -0.68
C THR A 352 -3.84 2.15 -1.17
N PRO A 353 -2.55 1.77 -1.06
CA PRO A 353 -1.45 2.54 -1.64
C PRO A 353 -1.58 2.77 -3.16
N ALA A 354 -2.24 1.84 -3.87
CA ALA A 354 -2.56 1.95 -5.29
C ALA A 354 -3.71 2.94 -5.60
N GLY A 355 -4.32 3.55 -4.58
CA GLY A 355 -5.44 4.48 -4.76
C GLY A 355 -6.76 3.78 -5.12
N THR A 356 -6.95 2.55 -4.65
CA THR A 356 -8.20 1.77 -4.79
C THR A 356 -8.87 1.56 -3.43
N ARG A 357 -10.08 0.99 -3.40
CA ARG A 357 -10.78 0.68 -2.15
C ARG A 357 -10.09 -0.41 -1.33
N GLY A 358 -9.71 -0.05 -0.11
CA GLY A 358 -9.25 -0.98 0.92
C GLY A 358 -10.41 -1.57 1.73
N LEU A 359 -10.18 -2.76 2.29
CA LEU A 359 -11.12 -3.44 3.19
C LEU A 359 -10.54 -3.49 4.59
N VAL A 360 -11.33 -3.10 5.58
CA VAL A 360 -10.93 -3.01 6.98
C VAL A 360 -11.80 -3.91 7.84
N TYR A 361 -11.17 -4.84 8.55
CA TYR A 361 -11.86 -5.75 9.46
C TYR A 361 -12.46 -5.01 10.67
N ARG A 362 -13.72 -5.32 11.00
CA ARG A 362 -14.38 -4.86 12.24
C ARG A 362 -14.02 -5.80 13.39
N GLY A 363 -13.12 -5.35 14.26
CA GLY A 363 -12.83 -6.02 15.53
C GLY A 363 -13.94 -5.81 16.57
N ALA A 364 -13.76 -6.41 17.76
CA ALA A 364 -14.75 -6.35 18.84
C ALA A 364 -15.09 -4.90 19.25
N ASP A 365 -14.06 -4.07 19.49
CA ASP A 365 -14.23 -2.70 20.01
C ASP A 365 -13.86 -1.61 18.98
N SER A 366 -13.07 -1.95 17.96
CA SER A 366 -12.61 -0.99 16.94
C SER A 366 -12.40 -1.64 15.56
N THR A 367 -12.44 -0.80 14.53
CA THR A 367 -12.21 -1.15 13.12
C THR A 367 -11.01 -0.35 12.62
N GLY A 368 -9.90 -0.99 12.27
CA GLY A 368 -8.66 -0.28 11.89
C GLY A 368 -8.20 0.73 12.94
N GLY A 369 -8.39 0.43 14.22
CA GLY A 369 -8.09 1.35 15.31
C GLY A 369 -9.03 2.56 15.42
N VAL A 370 -10.18 2.61 14.75
CA VAL A 370 -11.24 3.61 14.99
C VAL A 370 -12.38 2.98 15.81
N PRO A 371 -12.92 3.66 16.85
CA PRO A 371 -14.03 3.10 17.64
C PRO A 371 -15.21 2.70 16.76
N ASN A 372 -15.78 1.52 17.03
CA ASN A 372 -16.89 0.98 16.23
C ASN A 372 -18.11 1.93 16.17
N THR A 373 -18.36 2.70 17.23
CA THR A 373 -19.41 3.74 17.23
C THR A 373 -19.18 4.82 16.17
N ALA A 374 -17.93 5.23 15.93
CA ALA A 374 -17.58 6.20 14.90
C ALA A 374 -17.74 5.59 13.49
N VAL A 375 -17.42 4.32 13.34
CA VAL A 375 -17.56 3.55 12.10
C VAL A 375 -19.04 3.40 11.75
N ASP A 376 -19.88 3.05 12.71
CA ASP A 376 -21.33 2.94 12.54
C ASP A 376 -21.95 4.28 12.10
N MET A 377 -21.45 5.38 12.65
CA MET A 377 -21.84 6.71 12.23
C MET A 377 -21.46 7.03 10.79
N LEU A 378 -20.23 6.70 10.38
CA LEU A 378 -19.78 6.91 9.00
C LEU A 378 -20.54 6.02 8.01
N GLU A 379 -20.82 4.77 8.39
CA GLU A 379 -21.70 3.86 7.64
C GLU A 379 -23.11 4.45 7.48
N SER A 380 -23.68 5.02 8.55
CA SER A 380 -24.99 5.69 8.50
C SER A 380 -25.02 6.93 7.60
N ARG A 381 -23.85 7.51 7.31
CA ARG A 381 -23.68 8.61 6.36
C ARG A 381 -23.40 8.13 4.94
N HIS A 382 -23.43 6.82 4.69
CA HIS A 382 -23.23 6.20 3.38
C HIS A 382 -21.87 6.52 2.72
N ILE A 383 -20.85 6.91 3.49
CA ILE A 383 -19.50 7.13 2.96
C ILE A 383 -18.65 5.85 2.95
N ILE A 384 -18.96 4.93 3.86
CA ILE A 384 -18.42 3.57 3.92
C ILE A 384 -19.58 2.56 3.93
N ARG A 385 -19.29 1.32 3.56
CA ARG A 385 -20.25 0.21 3.58
C ARG A 385 -19.65 -1.02 4.23
N ALA A 386 -20.49 -1.83 4.87
CA ALA A 386 -20.10 -3.12 5.41
C ALA A 386 -20.20 -4.26 4.37
N GLU A 387 -19.29 -5.21 4.46
CA GLU A 387 -19.26 -6.47 3.71
C GLU A 387 -19.03 -7.64 4.69
N GLN A 388 -19.70 -8.78 4.49
CA GLN A 388 -19.46 -9.98 5.29
C GLN A 388 -18.55 -10.94 4.52
N ARG A 389 -17.37 -11.25 5.09
CA ARG A 389 -16.40 -12.20 4.51
C ARG A 389 -15.93 -13.18 5.57
N ALA A 390 -16.00 -14.47 5.26
CA ALA A 390 -15.59 -15.56 6.15
C ALA A 390 -16.21 -15.48 7.57
N GLY A 391 -17.45 -15.00 7.67
CA GLY A 391 -18.16 -14.85 8.95
C GLY A 391 -17.82 -13.59 9.75
N ALA A 392 -16.97 -12.71 9.19
CA ALA A 392 -16.57 -11.45 9.80
C ALA A 392 -17.08 -10.24 9.01
N ARG A 393 -17.36 -9.14 9.73
CA ARG A 393 -17.79 -7.86 9.16
C ARG A 393 -16.57 -7.02 8.79
N TRP A 394 -16.50 -6.58 7.54
CA TRP A 394 -15.45 -5.73 6.96
C TRP A 394 -16.06 -4.43 6.45
N TYR A 395 -15.26 -3.38 6.31
CA TYR A 395 -15.66 -2.07 5.82
C TYR A 395 -14.81 -1.62 4.63
N GLU A 396 -15.43 -1.01 3.64
CA GLU A 396 -14.75 -0.32 2.52
C GLU A 396 -15.45 1.00 2.22
N LEU A 397 -14.85 1.87 1.40
CA LEU A 397 -15.56 3.03 0.86
C LEU A 397 -16.75 2.57 0.02
N THR A 398 -17.82 3.38 0.01
CA THR A 398 -18.98 3.08 -0.82
C THR A 398 -18.65 3.10 -2.32
N HIS A 399 -17.67 3.92 -2.75
CA HIS A 399 -17.25 4.03 -4.15
C HIS A 399 -15.83 4.63 -4.33
N ASP A 400 -15.14 4.27 -5.42
CA ASP A 400 -13.78 4.74 -5.76
C ASP A 400 -13.70 6.26 -6.02
N ARG A 401 -14.83 6.88 -6.41
CA ARG A 401 -14.89 8.33 -6.66
C ARG A 401 -14.68 9.18 -5.42
N PHE A 402 -14.78 8.60 -4.22
CA PHE A 402 -14.43 9.28 -2.96
C PHE A 402 -12.92 9.37 -2.71
N ILE A 403 -12.10 8.55 -3.36
CA ILE A 403 -10.66 8.41 -3.06
C ILE A 403 -9.92 9.74 -3.25
N ARG A 404 -10.00 10.35 -4.44
CA ARG A 404 -9.33 11.62 -4.73
C ARG A 404 -9.87 12.80 -3.88
N PRO A 405 -11.19 12.99 -3.73
CA PRO A 405 -11.76 13.99 -2.82
C PRO A 405 -11.27 13.88 -1.37
N ILE A 406 -11.13 12.65 -0.84
CA ILE A 406 -10.62 12.37 0.50
C ILE A 406 -9.13 12.74 0.59
N GLN A 407 -8.30 12.22 -0.33
CA GLN A 407 -6.86 12.50 -0.36
C GLN A 407 -6.59 14.00 -0.46
N GLN A 408 -7.25 14.72 -1.38
CA GLN A 408 -7.08 16.17 -1.53
C GLN A 408 -7.52 16.95 -0.28
N SER A 409 -8.62 16.56 0.35
CA SER A 409 -9.06 17.17 1.61
C SER A 409 -8.04 16.96 2.72
N ASN A 410 -7.50 15.75 2.85
CA ASN A 410 -6.52 15.40 3.87
C ASN A 410 -5.19 16.11 3.67
N THR A 411 -4.64 16.13 2.45
CA THR A 411 -3.42 16.88 2.13
C THR A 411 -3.60 18.37 2.46
N ARG A 412 -4.73 18.98 2.05
CA ARG A 412 -5.04 20.38 2.34
C ARG A 412 -5.13 20.65 3.85
N TRP A 413 -5.75 19.75 4.60
CA TRP A 413 -5.84 19.84 6.05
C TRP A 413 -4.45 19.78 6.70
N GLN A 414 -3.57 18.87 6.27
CA GLN A 414 -2.19 18.74 6.77
C GLN A 414 -1.36 20.01 6.48
N THR A 415 -1.38 20.52 5.25
CA THR A 415 -0.63 21.73 4.87
C THR A 415 -1.11 22.98 5.62
N ASN A 416 -2.44 23.14 5.77
CA ASN A 416 -3.00 24.26 6.53
C ASN A 416 -2.71 24.16 8.03
N LYS A 417 -2.55 22.95 8.58
CA LYS A 417 -2.14 22.75 9.97
C LYS A 417 -0.67 23.03 10.20
N LEU A 418 0.23 22.67 9.29
CA LEU A 418 1.65 23.10 9.36
C LEU A 418 1.76 24.63 9.39
N LYS A 419 0.94 25.33 8.58
CA LYS A 419 0.85 26.80 8.60
C LYS A 419 0.20 27.35 9.87
N GLN A 420 -0.87 26.72 10.38
CA GLN A 420 -1.50 27.15 11.63
C GLN A 420 -0.63 26.88 12.86
N ILE A 421 0.13 25.78 12.92
CA ILE A 421 1.08 25.51 14.01
C ILE A 421 2.19 26.57 14.02
N ALA A 422 2.68 26.98 12.84
CA ALA A 422 3.62 28.09 12.70
C ALA A 422 3.05 29.45 13.16
N ILE A 423 1.75 29.70 12.99
CA ILE A 423 1.08 30.97 13.37
C ILE A 423 0.58 30.96 14.84
N THR A 424 0.11 29.81 15.33
CA THR A 424 -0.48 29.66 16.69
C THR A 424 0.60 29.46 17.76
N GLY A 425 1.75 28.88 17.39
CA GLY A 425 2.93 28.80 18.25
C GLY A 425 3.45 30.17 18.70
N GLY A 426 3.36 31.19 17.83
CA GLY A 426 3.70 32.58 18.19
C GLY A 426 2.68 33.27 19.10
N SER A 427 1.40 32.87 19.06
CA SER A 427 0.31 33.56 19.77
C SER A 427 0.04 33.02 21.19
N LEU A 428 0.26 31.71 21.41
CA LEU A 428 0.10 31.07 22.74
C LEU A 428 1.22 31.45 23.71
N ILE A 429 2.44 31.69 23.22
CA ILE A 429 3.56 32.19 24.02
C ILE A 429 3.26 33.62 24.51
N GLY A 430 2.70 34.48 23.65
CA GLY A 430 2.29 35.84 24.03
C GLY A 430 1.19 35.87 25.09
N LEU A 431 0.17 35.00 25.00
CA LEU A 431 -0.92 34.92 25.97
C LEU A 431 -0.49 34.34 27.33
N ALA A 432 0.42 33.37 27.34
CA ALA A 432 1.00 32.82 28.57
C ALA A 432 1.86 33.87 29.31
N ILE A 433 2.61 34.70 28.57
CA ILE A 433 3.39 35.81 29.14
C ILE A 433 2.48 36.86 29.76
N VAL A 434 1.40 37.26 29.09
CA VAL A 434 0.43 38.25 29.62
C VAL A 434 -0.30 37.70 30.85
N ALA A 435 -0.71 36.42 30.84
CA ALA A 435 -1.33 35.78 32.00
C ALA A 435 -0.37 35.69 33.19
N LEU A 436 0.91 35.38 32.96
CA LEU A 436 1.92 35.31 34.02
C LEU A 436 2.20 36.69 34.64
N ILE A 437 2.25 37.76 33.82
CA ILE A 437 2.40 39.14 34.29
C ILE A 437 1.18 39.59 35.11
N LEU A 438 -0.03 39.22 34.68
CA LEU A 438 -1.26 39.55 35.42
C LEU A 438 -1.36 38.78 36.75
N ILE A 439 -0.92 37.52 36.79
CA ILE A 439 -0.89 36.70 37.99
C ILE A 439 0.16 37.22 38.99
N THR A 440 1.35 37.61 38.55
CA THR A 440 2.38 38.19 39.43
C THR A 440 1.98 39.57 39.93
N SER A 441 1.35 40.40 39.10
CA SER A 441 0.82 41.70 39.50
C SER A 441 -0.33 41.55 40.52
N PHE A 442 -1.21 40.55 40.35
CA PHE A 442 -2.26 40.23 41.32
C PHE A 442 -1.71 39.72 42.67
N ILE A 443 -0.69 38.86 42.65
CA ILE A 443 -0.02 38.34 43.85
C ILE A 443 0.71 39.48 44.60
N ALA A 444 1.37 40.39 43.89
CA ALA A 444 2.02 41.55 44.49
C ALA A 444 1.00 42.54 45.11
N GLN A 445 -0.13 42.78 44.43
CA GLN A 445 -1.21 43.63 44.93
C GLN A 445 -1.91 43.02 46.17
N PHE A 446 -2.06 41.69 46.18
CA PHE A 446 -2.62 40.94 47.30
C PHE A 446 -1.67 40.95 48.51
N ALA A 447 -0.36 40.75 48.29
CA ALA A 447 0.66 40.82 49.33
C ALA A 447 0.83 42.22 49.94
N ALA A 448 0.60 43.29 49.16
CA ALA A 448 0.62 44.67 49.66
C ALA A 448 -0.63 45.02 50.51
N ASN A 449 -1.78 44.37 50.25
CA ASN A 449 -3.03 44.60 50.97
C ASN A 449 -3.15 43.80 52.27
N VAL A 450 -2.45 42.68 52.40
CA VAL A 450 -2.41 41.87 53.61
C VAL A 450 -1.19 42.31 54.44
N GLY A 451 -1.38 43.39 55.19
CA GLY A 451 -0.37 43.89 56.10
C GLY A 451 0.03 42.87 57.18
N ALA A 452 1.33 42.85 57.45
CA ALA A 452 2.02 42.28 58.61
C ALA A 452 2.45 40.80 58.56
N GLU A 453 3.76 40.66 58.77
CA GLU A 453 4.51 39.50 59.26
C GLU A 453 4.50 38.23 58.40
N VAL A 454 5.55 38.05 57.59
CA VAL A 454 6.56 36.98 57.73
C VAL A 454 7.64 37.23 56.67
N ALA A 455 8.85 37.58 57.09
CA ALA A 455 10.02 37.89 56.24
C ALA A 455 10.55 36.70 55.41
N VAL A 456 9.83 35.58 55.35
CA VAL A 456 10.15 34.39 54.55
C VAL A 456 9.65 34.52 53.11
N THR A 457 8.71 35.43 52.82
CA THR A 457 8.09 35.56 51.49
C THR A 457 8.86 36.44 50.51
N ALA A 458 9.60 37.46 50.97
CA ALA A 458 10.41 38.30 50.08
C ALA A 458 11.61 37.55 49.48
N ALA A 459 12.22 36.65 50.25
CA ALA A 459 13.28 35.76 49.76
C ALA A 459 12.73 34.73 48.77
N ALA A 460 11.55 34.16 49.03
CA ALA A 460 10.88 33.25 48.10
C ALA A 460 10.44 33.95 46.80
N ALA A 461 9.95 35.19 46.88
CA ALA A 461 9.59 35.99 45.72
C ALA A 461 10.83 36.37 44.87
N ALA A 462 11.94 36.76 45.52
CA ALA A 462 13.20 37.01 44.83
C ALA A 462 13.81 35.74 44.20
N GLN A 463 13.65 34.58 44.85
CA GLN A 463 14.08 33.28 44.32
C GLN A 463 13.22 32.87 43.10
N VAL A 464 11.90 33.09 43.16
CA VAL A 464 10.98 32.80 42.05
C VAL A 464 11.16 33.79 40.90
N GLU A 465 11.42 35.07 41.17
CA GLU A 465 11.75 36.08 40.15
C GLU A 465 13.11 35.80 39.50
N ALA A 466 14.13 35.41 40.27
CA ALA A 466 15.42 34.99 39.72
C ALA A 466 15.30 33.68 38.91
N THR A 467 14.48 32.73 39.36
CA THR A 467 14.22 31.47 38.64
C THR A 467 13.39 31.73 37.38
N ALA A 468 12.38 32.59 37.43
CA ALA A 468 11.56 32.96 36.27
C ALA A 468 12.37 33.79 35.27
N THR A 469 13.25 34.67 35.72
CA THR A 469 14.18 35.44 34.85
C THR A 469 15.24 34.53 34.24
N ALA A 470 15.73 33.54 34.99
CA ALA A 470 16.64 32.51 34.45
C ALA A 470 15.93 31.59 33.45
N VAL A 471 14.69 31.17 33.72
CA VAL A 471 13.87 30.36 32.80
C VAL A 471 13.44 31.17 31.57
N LEU A 472 13.15 32.47 31.73
CA LEU A 472 12.85 33.38 30.61
C LEU A 472 14.10 33.65 29.77
N ALA A 473 15.26 33.85 30.41
CA ALA A 473 16.54 33.97 29.70
C ALA A 473 16.88 32.67 28.98
N GLN A 474 16.66 31.51 29.61
CA GLN A 474 16.91 30.20 29.01
C GLN A 474 15.90 29.88 27.90
N ALA A 475 14.62 30.26 28.03
CA ALA A 475 13.60 30.06 27.00
C ALA A 475 13.73 31.05 25.85
N THR A 476 14.14 32.30 26.11
CA THR A 476 14.45 33.30 25.08
C THR A 476 15.74 32.91 24.36
N GLN A 477 16.75 32.42 25.09
CA GLN A 477 17.98 31.88 24.51
C GLN A 477 17.73 30.57 23.75
N MET A 478 16.79 29.72 24.16
CA MET A 478 16.38 28.52 23.42
C MET A 478 15.47 28.84 22.21
N ALA A 479 14.67 29.90 22.26
CA ALA A 479 13.82 30.34 21.15
C ALA A 479 14.62 31.13 20.11
N GLU A 480 15.54 31.99 20.56
CA GLU A 480 16.55 32.64 19.72
C GLU A 480 17.55 31.60 19.22
N SER A 481 17.95 30.58 20.00
CA SER A 481 18.76 29.47 19.47
C SER A 481 17.98 28.54 18.58
N ALA A 482 16.66 28.36 18.73
CA ALA A 482 15.85 27.52 17.83
C ALA A 482 15.49 28.26 16.53
N ALA A 483 15.30 29.58 16.58
CA ALA A 483 15.12 30.42 15.39
C ALA A 483 16.46 30.67 14.68
N ALA A 484 17.53 30.89 15.43
CA ALA A 484 18.89 30.91 14.91
C ALA A 484 19.33 29.51 14.46
N GLN A 485 18.90 28.41 15.10
CA GLN A 485 19.09 27.04 14.61
C GLN A 485 18.16 26.69 13.47
N ALA A 486 17.03 27.34 13.24
CA ALA A 486 16.22 27.07 12.04
C ALA A 486 16.80 27.83 10.84
N ALA A 487 17.24 29.07 11.04
CA ALA A 487 17.96 29.87 10.06
C ALA A 487 19.40 29.38 9.83
N GLU A 488 20.09 28.89 10.87
CA GLU A 488 21.32 28.10 10.77
C GLU A 488 20.99 26.71 10.23
N VAL A 489 19.98 25.95 10.59
CA VAL A 489 19.78 24.62 9.95
C VAL A 489 19.47 24.77 8.46
N GLU A 490 18.89 25.88 7.99
CA GLU A 490 18.77 26.18 6.55
C GLU A 490 20.09 26.72 5.94
N ALA A 491 20.81 27.64 6.60
CA ALA A 491 22.10 28.18 6.12
C ALA A 491 23.32 27.26 6.33
N THR A 492 23.26 26.44 7.38
CA THR A 492 24.18 25.41 7.91
C THR A 492 23.80 24.03 7.40
N SER A 493 22.60 23.70 6.89
CA SER A 493 22.48 22.51 6.01
C SER A 493 23.10 22.78 4.64
N THR A 494 23.01 24.03 4.16
CA THR A 494 23.70 24.47 2.93
C THR A 494 25.21 24.61 3.14
N ALA A 495 25.67 25.11 4.30
CA ALA A 495 27.09 25.21 4.65
C ALA A 495 27.70 23.89 5.21
N ALA A 496 26.94 23.05 5.92
CA ALA A 496 27.41 21.74 6.41
C ALA A 496 27.48 20.70 5.28
N ALA A 497 26.57 20.75 4.29
CA ALA A 497 26.75 19.98 3.06
C ALA A 497 28.03 20.42 2.32
N GLN A 498 28.37 21.72 2.34
CA GLN A 498 29.64 22.23 1.78
C GLN A 498 30.89 21.82 2.59
N THR A 499 30.82 21.70 3.92
CA THR A 499 31.96 21.25 4.74
C THR A 499 32.22 19.74 4.62
N VAL A 500 31.18 18.89 4.61
CA VAL A 500 31.36 17.42 4.49
C VAL A 500 32.16 17.00 3.25
N ARG A 501 32.03 17.71 2.12
CA ARG A 501 32.77 17.39 0.89
C ARG A 501 34.25 17.78 0.93
N LYS A 502 34.62 18.70 1.83
CA LYS A 502 35.98 19.18 2.07
C LYS A 502 36.63 18.53 3.29
N ASP A 503 35.86 17.78 4.08
CA ASP A 503 36.35 16.96 5.18
C ASP A 503 36.80 15.57 4.70
N ARG A 504 37.46 14.82 5.59
CA ARG A 504 37.85 13.44 5.34
C ARG A 504 36.64 12.52 5.34
N VAL A 505 36.39 11.83 4.22
CA VAL A 505 35.21 10.97 4.03
C VAL A 505 35.63 9.56 3.60
N ARG A 506 35.12 8.55 4.31
CA ARG A 506 35.21 7.14 3.95
C ARG A 506 33.83 6.48 4.19
N PRO A 507 33.38 5.53 3.35
CA PRO A 507 33.97 5.12 2.07
C PRO A 507 34.06 6.29 1.07
N LEU A 508 35.01 6.21 0.14
CA LEU A 508 35.19 7.26 -0.87
C LEU A 508 34.03 7.26 -1.86
N ARG A 509 33.59 8.45 -2.29
CA ARG A 509 32.47 8.60 -3.21
C ARG A 509 32.64 9.82 -4.13
N PRO A 510 31.98 9.85 -5.31
CA PRO A 510 31.87 11.02 -6.15
C PRO A 510 31.43 12.30 -5.41
N GLY A 511 31.91 13.45 -5.87
CA GLY A 511 31.58 14.76 -5.30
C GLY A 511 32.53 15.27 -4.20
N LEU A 512 33.50 14.46 -3.77
CA LEU A 512 34.46 14.81 -2.72
C LEU A 512 35.63 15.68 -3.22
N SER A 513 36.18 16.48 -2.32
CA SER A 513 37.42 17.22 -2.55
C SER A 513 38.62 16.30 -2.70
N ILE A 514 39.35 16.45 -3.80
CA ILE A 514 40.61 15.76 -4.04
C ILE A 514 41.64 16.69 -4.66
N GLY A 515 42.91 16.38 -4.44
CA GLY A 515 44.02 17.15 -5.01
C GLY A 515 45.35 16.46 -4.81
N LEU A 516 46.36 16.96 -5.52
CA LEU A 516 47.72 16.48 -5.38
C LEU A 516 48.33 16.91 -4.04
N GLU A 517 49.02 15.96 -3.41
CA GLU A 517 49.84 16.20 -2.22
C GLU A 517 50.79 17.40 -2.43
N GLY A 518 50.81 18.32 -1.46
CA GLY A 518 51.76 19.44 -1.44
C GLY A 518 51.51 20.54 -2.48
N THR A 519 50.35 20.53 -3.14
CA THR A 519 49.97 21.57 -4.10
C THR A 519 48.69 22.30 -3.66
N GLU A 520 48.49 23.52 -4.15
CA GLU A 520 47.21 24.24 -3.99
C GLU A 520 46.14 23.78 -5.00
N SER A 521 46.43 22.72 -5.75
CA SER A 521 45.51 22.14 -6.72
C SER A 521 44.32 21.50 -6.02
N VAL A 522 43.12 21.74 -6.54
CA VAL A 522 41.89 21.17 -6.00
C VAL A 522 40.88 20.87 -7.09
N GLY A 523 40.14 19.79 -6.92
CA GLY A 523 39.04 19.39 -7.78
C GLY A 523 38.04 18.52 -7.06
N THR A 524 37.16 17.94 -7.87
CA THR A 524 36.13 17.02 -7.42
C THR A 524 36.44 15.61 -7.92
N LEU A 525 36.24 14.60 -7.05
CA LEU A 525 36.23 13.18 -7.44
C LEU A 525 35.01 12.93 -8.32
N GLY A 526 35.24 12.54 -9.58
CA GLY A 526 34.18 12.35 -10.57
C GLY A 526 33.51 11.00 -10.47
N ALA A 527 34.27 9.93 -10.72
CA ALA A 527 33.81 8.56 -10.76
C ALA A 527 34.94 7.59 -10.38
N PHE A 528 34.58 6.32 -10.19
CA PHE A 528 35.53 5.21 -10.17
C PHE A 528 35.42 4.44 -11.49
N VAL A 529 36.56 4.02 -12.03
CA VAL A 529 36.65 3.25 -13.27
C VAL A 529 37.60 2.08 -13.05
N VAL A 530 37.47 1.02 -13.85
CA VAL A 530 38.23 -0.22 -13.73
C VAL A 530 38.83 -0.60 -15.07
N ASP A 531 40.08 -1.04 -15.10
CA ASP A 531 40.71 -1.58 -16.31
C ASP A 531 40.42 -3.08 -16.49
N GLU A 532 40.81 -3.65 -17.64
CA GLU A 532 40.66 -5.08 -17.93
C GLU A 532 41.37 -5.99 -16.90
N ALA A 533 42.37 -5.47 -16.17
CA ALA A 533 43.09 -6.21 -15.15
C ALA A 533 42.42 -6.14 -13.76
N GLY A 534 41.26 -5.48 -13.65
CA GLY A 534 40.52 -5.30 -12.40
C GLY A 534 41.11 -4.21 -11.49
N GLN A 535 42.04 -3.39 -11.98
CA GLN A 535 42.60 -2.29 -11.21
C GLN A 535 41.64 -1.10 -11.21
N ILE A 536 41.28 -0.65 -10.01
CA ILE A 536 40.38 0.49 -9.83
C ILE A 536 41.18 1.80 -9.85
N TYR A 537 40.62 2.79 -10.54
CA TYR A 537 41.09 4.16 -10.62
C TYR A 537 39.99 5.12 -10.16
N LEU A 538 40.39 6.24 -9.57
CA LEU A 538 39.53 7.42 -9.44
C LEU A 538 39.76 8.35 -10.63
N LEU A 539 38.72 9.07 -11.02
CA LEU A 539 38.73 10.00 -12.15
C LEU A 539 38.55 11.45 -11.67
N SER A 540 39.31 12.38 -12.26
CA SER A 540 39.14 13.82 -12.12
C SER A 540 39.81 14.57 -13.29
N THR A 541 40.15 15.84 -13.14
CA THR A 541 40.85 16.61 -14.19
C THR A 541 42.36 16.64 -13.99
N THR A 542 43.11 16.85 -15.07
CA THR A 542 44.56 17.10 -15.04
C THR A 542 44.91 18.38 -14.27
N ASN A 543 43.99 19.33 -14.18
CA ASN A 543 44.20 20.54 -13.38
C ASN A 543 44.21 20.22 -11.89
N SER A 544 43.43 19.22 -11.46
CA SER A 544 43.31 18.78 -10.07
C SER A 544 44.38 17.76 -9.69
N LEU A 545 44.65 16.79 -10.58
CA LEU A 545 45.58 15.68 -10.36
C LEU A 545 46.98 15.90 -10.94
N GLY A 546 47.22 17.03 -11.62
CA GLY A 546 48.48 17.33 -12.30
C GLY A 546 48.73 16.49 -13.55
N GLY A 547 49.89 16.72 -14.20
CA GLY A 547 50.36 15.93 -15.33
C GLY A 547 51.07 14.64 -14.90
N SER A 548 51.20 13.68 -15.83
CA SER A 548 51.79 12.35 -15.62
C SER A 548 53.16 12.40 -14.94
N ALA A 549 53.18 12.22 -13.62
CA ALA A 549 54.38 12.07 -12.81
C ALA A 549 54.25 10.84 -11.90
N SER A 550 55.17 9.89 -12.04
CA SER A 550 55.08 8.53 -11.47
C SER A 550 55.12 8.43 -9.94
N ARG A 551 55.18 9.56 -9.22
CA ARG A 551 55.26 9.62 -7.75
C ARG A 551 54.20 10.50 -7.10
N SER A 552 53.26 11.04 -7.86
CA SER A 552 52.21 11.91 -7.34
C SER A 552 51.21 11.11 -6.48
N GLN A 553 50.96 11.59 -5.26
CA GLN A 553 49.93 11.07 -4.36
C GLN A 553 48.70 11.99 -4.39
N VAL A 554 47.52 11.38 -4.36
CA VAL A 554 46.23 12.09 -4.33
C VAL A 554 45.65 11.99 -2.94
N LEU A 555 45.25 13.12 -2.38
CA LEU A 555 44.66 13.22 -1.04
C LEU A 555 43.14 13.41 -1.10
N GLN A 556 42.43 12.83 -0.14
CA GLN A 556 41.04 13.17 0.19
C GLN A 556 40.93 13.38 1.71
N PRO A 557 40.65 14.63 2.16
CA PRO A 557 40.37 15.80 1.34
C PRO A 557 41.63 16.35 0.63
N ALA A 558 41.48 17.27 -0.32
CA ALA A 558 42.64 17.89 -0.97
C ALA A 558 43.55 18.60 0.05
N PHE A 559 44.84 18.75 -0.27
CA PHE A 559 45.78 19.51 0.58
C PHE A 559 45.29 20.94 0.87
N PHE A 560 44.72 21.60 -0.16
CA PHE A 560 44.11 22.92 -0.03
C PHE A 560 42.95 22.97 1.00
N ASP A 561 42.26 21.85 1.23
CA ASP A 561 41.17 21.72 2.20
C ASP A 561 41.62 21.11 3.54
N GLY A 562 42.92 20.97 3.77
CA GLY A 562 43.47 20.49 5.04
C GLY A 562 43.86 19.01 5.06
N GLY A 563 43.84 18.31 3.92
CA GLY A 563 44.27 16.92 3.82
C GLY A 563 45.76 16.72 4.15
N GLN A 564 46.06 15.61 4.84
CA GLN A 564 47.40 15.29 5.33
C GLN A 564 48.01 14.06 4.64
N ALA A 565 49.22 14.22 4.10
CA ALA A 565 49.94 13.19 3.36
C ALA A 565 50.15 11.84 4.08
N ARG A 566 50.10 11.82 5.42
CA ARG A 566 50.29 10.58 6.19
C ARG A 566 49.03 9.73 6.30
N GLU A 567 47.86 10.33 6.21
CA GLU A 567 46.59 9.70 6.62
C GLU A 567 45.52 9.72 5.51
N ASP A 568 45.66 10.65 4.55
CA ASP A 568 44.62 10.97 3.58
C ASP A 568 44.96 10.58 2.15
N VAL A 569 46.07 9.87 1.94
CA VAL A 569 46.43 9.34 0.62
C VAL A 569 45.41 8.28 0.19
N ILE A 570 44.77 8.52 -0.94
CA ILE A 570 43.74 7.63 -1.48
C ILE A 570 44.10 7.01 -2.82
N ALA A 571 44.97 7.66 -3.59
CA ALA A 571 45.42 7.16 -4.88
C ALA A 571 46.86 7.59 -5.16
N SER A 572 47.49 6.89 -6.10
CA SER A 572 48.84 7.14 -6.58
C SER A 572 48.91 6.93 -8.09
N GLN A 573 50.07 7.17 -8.71
CA GLN A 573 50.31 6.88 -10.14
C GLN A 573 49.27 7.59 -11.04
N VAL A 574 49.30 8.92 -11.06
CA VAL A 574 48.41 9.71 -11.93
C VAL A 574 48.72 9.45 -13.40
N ILE A 575 47.68 9.10 -14.16
CA ILE A 575 47.69 8.85 -15.60
C ILE A 575 46.95 10.01 -16.27
N ALA A 576 47.63 10.73 -17.15
CA ALA A 576 47.08 11.83 -17.91
C ALA A 576 47.58 11.77 -19.35
N LEU A 577 46.71 12.10 -20.30
CA LEU A 577 47.04 12.09 -21.71
C LEU A 577 47.92 13.30 -22.11
N PRO A 578 48.78 13.17 -23.14
CA PRO A 578 49.60 14.28 -23.62
C PRO A 578 48.75 15.46 -24.11
N GLN A 579 49.06 16.66 -23.60
CA GLN A 579 48.38 17.91 -23.99
C GLN A 579 49.07 18.58 -25.19
N THR A 580 48.29 19.15 -26.10
CA THR A 580 48.77 19.93 -27.25
C THR A 580 48.06 21.28 -27.31
N THR A 581 48.44 22.17 -28.22
CA THR A 581 47.82 23.51 -28.36
C THR A 581 46.36 23.44 -28.81
N SER A 582 45.93 22.35 -29.46
CA SER A 582 44.53 22.09 -29.81
C SER A 582 44.21 20.60 -29.70
N MET A 583 43.24 20.24 -28.86
CA MET A 583 42.98 18.84 -28.47
C MET A 583 41.51 18.57 -28.09
N PRO A 584 41.03 17.32 -28.15
CA PRO A 584 39.73 16.92 -27.59
C PRO A 584 39.63 17.20 -26.09
N ALA A 585 38.41 17.48 -25.62
CA ALA A 585 38.10 17.78 -24.23
C ALA A 585 38.54 16.68 -23.26
N VAL A 586 38.43 15.40 -23.67
CA VAL A 586 38.81 14.20 -22.91
C VAL A 586 40.25 14.26 -22.39
N ARG A 587 41.16 14.95 -23.10
CA ARG A 587 42.57 15.12 -22.68
C ARG A 587 42.77 16.04 -21.47
N MET A 588 41.69 16.64 -20.96
CA MET A 588 41.68 17.35 -19.68
C MET A 588 41.32 16.43 -18.49
N VAL A 589 40.95 15.18 -18.74
CA VAL A 589 40.68 14.17 -17.72
C VAL A 589 41.98 13.46 -17.32
N ALA A 590 42.06 13.04 -16.06
CA ALA A 590 43.14 12.24 -15.52
C ALA A 590 42.58 11.14 -14.60
N LEU A 591 43.26 10.00 -14.58
CA LEU A 591 43.00 8.88 -13.68
C LEU A 591 44.08 8.80 -12.61
N ALA A 592 43.75 8.31 -11.43
CA ALA A 592 44.74 7.94 -10.41
C ALA A 592 44.41 6.58 -9.82
N ARG A 593 45.43 5.72 -9.73
CA ARG A 593 45.28 4.34 -9.24
C ARG A 593 44.93 4.33 -7.77
N LEU A 594 43.78 3.75 -7.43
CA LEU A 594 43.30 3.69 -6.05
C LEU A 594 44.23 2.83 -5.18
N VAL A 595 44.49 3.27 -3.95
CA VAL A 595 45.24 2.47 -2.97
C VAL A 595 44.39 1.27 -2.53
N SER A 596 45.02 0.09 -2.47
CA SER A 596 44.36 -1.16 -2.07
C SER A 596 43.76 -1.09 -0.66
N GLY A 597 42.59 -1.69 -0.46
CA GLY A 597 41.92 -1.80 0.83
C GLY A 597 41.05 -0.60 1.23
N LEU A 598 40.94 0.42 0.38
CA LEU A 598 40.00 1.52 0.58
C LEU A 598 38.59 1.13 0.13
N GLN A 599 37.62 1.39 1.00
CA GLN A 599 36.20 1.23 0.69
C GLN A 599 35.72 2.37 -0.21
N ILE A 600 34.92 2.05 -1.22
CA ILE A 600 34.38 3.01 -2.21
C ILE A 600 32.87 2.81 -2.38
N GLN A 601 32.19 3.87 -2.80
CA GLN A 601 30.79 3.87 -3.21
C GLN A 601 30.66 4.54 -4.58
N THR A 602 29.86 3.94 -5.46
CA THR A 602 29.60 4.43 -6.84
C THR A 602 28.29 5.25 -6.92
N VAL A 603 27.96 5.94 -5.82
CA VAL A 603 26.78 6.79 -5.66
C VAL A 603 27.18 8.25 -5.48
N ILE A 604 26.44 9.16 -6.12
CA ILE A 604 26.54 10.60 -5.88
C ILE A 604 25.48 10.97 -4.83
N PRO A 605 25.82 11.37 -3.59
CA PRO A 605 24.86 11.39 -2.46
C PRO A 605 23.54 12.13 -2.72
N GLU A 606 23.57 13.27 -3.41
CA GLU A 606 22.40 14.11 -3.67
C GLU A 606 21.70 13.83 -5.01
N ILE A 607 22.28 12.97 -5.86
CA ILE A 607 21.67 12.57 -7.14
C ILE A 607 21.17 11.13 -7.07
N GLY A 608 21.89 10.28 -6.35
CA GLY A 608 21.76 8.84 -6.38
C GLY A 608 22.83 8.22 -7.27
N PRO A 609 22.55 7.02 -7.79
CA PRO A 609 23.59 6.20 -8.36
C PRO A 609 24.03 6.55 -9.77
N ILE A 610 25.25 6.14 -10.10
CA ILE A 610 25.74 6.15 -11.47
C ILE A 610 25.32 4.82 -12.12
N ARG A 611 24.34 4.86 -13.02
CA ARG A 611 23.69 3.68 -13.61
C ARG A 611 24.40 3.10 -14.84
N GLY A 612 25.29 3.87 -15.44
CA GLY A 612 25.91 3.56 -16.72
C GLY A 612 26.27 4.84 -17.45
N VAL A 613 26.50 4.73 -18.76
CA VAL A 613 26.82 5.86 -19.65
C VAL A 613 25.68 6.05 -20.65
N ARG A 614 25.40 7.30 -21.02
CA ARG A 614 24.37 7.63 -22.02
C ARG A 614 24.89 8.74 -22.93
N GLU A 615 24.56 8.63 -24.22
CA GLU A 615 24.89 9.67 -25.20
C GLU A 615 24.19 10.99 -24.86
N PRO A 616 24.88 12.14 -24.98
CA PRO A 616 24.33 13.46 -24.66
C PRO A 616 23.38 13.97 -25.76
N GLU A 617 22.26 14.59 -25.38
CA GLU A 617 21.33 15.25 -26.31
C GLU A 617 21.11 16.73 -25.98
N VAL A 618 20.97 17.58 -27.00
CA VAL A 618 20.63 19.01 -26.79
C VAL A 618 19.24 19.13 -26.19
N GLY A 619 19.12 19.90 -25.09
CA GLY A 619 17.88 20.04 -24.33
C GLY A 619 17.75 19.08 -23.15
N MET A 620 18.64 18.07 -23.04
CA MET A 620 18.68 17.15 -21.91
C MET A 620 18.97 17.92 -20.60
N THR A 621 18.18 17.63 -19.57
CA THR A 621 18.41 18.12 -18.21
C THR A 621 19.46 17.26 -17.53
N VAL A 622 20.48 17.90 -16.97
CA VAL A 622 21.60 17.24 -16.32
C VAL A 622 21.84 17.82 -14.93
N ARG A 623 22.44 17.02 -14.07
CA ARG A 623 22.73 17.36 -12.67
C ARG A 623 24.15 16.94 -12.32
N LYS A 624 24.74 17.60 -11.34
CA LYS A 624 26.07 17.25 -10.81
C LYS A 624 26.17 17.61 -9.35
N VAL A 625 27.07 16.94 -8.64
CA VAL A 625 27.53 17.36 -7.31
C VAL A 625 29.01 17.69 -7.40
N GLY A 626 29.35 18.96 -7.15
CA GLY A 626 30.74 19.41 -7.11
C GLY A 626 31.18 19.80 -5.71
N ARG A 627 32.48 19.71 -5.45
CA ARG A 627 33.10 20.16 -4.19
C ARG A 627 32.69 21.58 -3.79
N THR A 628 32.53 22.49 -4.78
CA THR A 628 32.35 23.92 -4.53
C THR A 628 30.88 24.31 -4.54
N THR A 629 30.14 23.97 -5.60
CA THR A 629 28.73 24.39 -5.70
C THR A 629 27.73 23.35 -5.17
N GLY A 630 28.17 22.14 -4.80
CA GLY A 630 27.27 21.07 -4.40
C GLY A 630 26.37 20.59 -5.54
N LEU A 631 25.15 20.18 -5.21
CA LEU A 631 24.12 19.79 -6.18
C LEU A 631 23.69 21.00 -7.01
N THR A 632 23.81 20.88 -8.32
CA THR A 632 23.38 21.90 -9.29
C THR A 632 22.81 21.22 -10.53
N GLU A 633 21.89 21.90 -11.21
CA GLU A 633 21.25 21.41 -12.42
C GLU A 633 21.50 22.35 -13.60
N GLY A 634 21.44 21.80 -14.82
CA GLY A 634 21.56 22.56 -16.05
C GLY A 634 20.95 21.83 -17.23
N THR A 635 21.01 22.46 -18.39
CA THR A 635 20.48 21.93 -19.64
C THR A 635 21.55 21.96 -20.71
N ILE A 636 21.73 20.85 -21.42
CA ILE A 636 22.68 20.76 -22.55
C ILE A 636 22.25 21.73 -23.66
N ARG A 637 23.19 22.54 -24.12
CA ARG A 637 22.99 23.59 -25.14
C ARG A 637 23.67 23.28 -26.46
N SER A 638 24.79 22.56 -26.45
CA SER A 638 25.55 22.15 -27.62
C SER A 638 26.37 20.92 -27.30
N LEU A 639 26.65 20.08 -28.30
CA LEU A 639 27.45 18.85 -28.17
C LEU A 639 28.87 18.99 -28.74
N ASP A 640 29.09 19.91 -29.68
CA ASP A 640 30.39 20.14 -30.32
C ASP A 640 30.73 21.64 -30.29
N GLU A 641 31.28 22.08 -29.16
CA GLU A 641 31.78 23.44 -28.99
C GLU A 641 33.31 23.48 -29.02
N ARG A 642 33.85 24.62 -29.45
CA ARG A 642 35.28 24.90 -29.37
C ARG A 642 35.52 26.06 -28.43
N ILE A 643 36.34 25.81 -27.41
CA ILE A 643 36.63 26.79 -26.37
C ILE A 643 38.13 26.93 -26.16
N SER A 644 38.57 28.13 -25.78
CA SER A 644 39.95 28.37 -25.34
C SER A 644 39.99 28.39 -23.82
N VAL A 645 40.80 27.52 -23.21
CA VAL A 645 40.93 27.37 -21.76
C VAL A 645 42.35 27.73 -21.36
N ALA A 646 42.49 28.53 -20.31
CA ALA A 646 43.78 28.79 -19.69
C ALA A 646 44.16 27.61 -18.78
N THR A 647 45.31 27.00 -19.04
CA THR A 647 45.90 25.95 -18.20
C THR A 647 47.20 26.45 -17.60
N LEU A 648 47.78 25.67 -16.68
CA LEU A 648 49.09 25.96 -16.08
C LEU A 648 50.23 26.07 -17.13
N ASN A 649 50.04 25.49 -18.31
CA ASN A 649 51.03 25.44 -19.40
C ASN A 649 50.71 26.41 -20.56
N GLY A 650 49.75 27.32 -20.38
CA GLY A 650 49.32 28.29 -21.39
C GLY A 650 47.88 28.09 -21.84
N THR A 651 47.47 28.80 -22.89
CA THR A 651 46.11 28.68 -23.43
C THR A 651 46.02 27.50 -24.40
N VAL A 652 45.05 26.62 -24.18
CA VAL A 652 44.77 25.45 -25.02
C VAL A 652 43.39 25.60 -25.67
N GLN A 653 43.26 25.20 -26.93
CA GLN A 653 41.97 25.09 -27.61
C GLN A 653 41.39 23.68 -27.42
N LEU A 654 40.24 23.59 -26.75
CA LEU A 654 39.47 22.35 -26.63
C LEU A 654 38.44 22.25 -27.76
N ARG A 655 38.29 21.05 -28.31
CA ARG A 655 37.24 20.64 -29.26
C ARG A 655 36.46 19.45 -28.68
N ASP A 656 35.34 19.10 -29.30
CA ASP A 656 34.50 17.96 -28.86
C ASP A 656 33.95 18.22 -27.44
N VAL A 657 33.50 19.47 -27.20
CA VAL A 657 33.06 19.95 -25.88
C VAL A 657 31.53 20.03 -25.83
N ILE A 658 30.94 19.37 -24.84
CA ILE A 658 29.53 19.54 -24.51
C ILE A 658 29.38 20.82 -23.68
N ARG A 659 28.51 21.74 -24.12
CA ARG A 659 28.16 22.93 -23.34
C ARG A 659 26.81 22.75 -22.66
N VAL A 660 26.81 23.03 -21.37
CA VAL A 660 25.63 23.07 -20.51
C VAL A 660 25.40 24.52 -20.05
N SER A 661 24.16 24.86 -19.71
CA SER A 661 23.88 26.14 -19.01
C SER A 661 24.77 26.29 -17.77
N PRO A 662 25.08 27.54 -17.36
CA PRO A 662 25.96 27.77 -16.20
C PRO A 662 25.46 27.03 -14.95
N MET A 663 26.26 26.09 -14.44
CA MET A 663 25.92 25.28 -13.26
C MET A 663 27.13 24.90 -12.38
N SER A 664 28.33 25.41 -12.69
CA SER A 664 29.57 25.05 -11.97
C SER A 664 30.46 26.26 -11.66
N ALA A 665 31.28 26.13 -10.63
CA ALA A 665 32.31 27.12 -10.26
C ALA A 665 33.71 26.50 -10.22
N THR A 666 34.73 27.35 -10.05
CA THR A 666 36.11 26.90 -9.84
C THR A 666 36.19 25.92 -8.67
N GLY A 667 36.85 24.79 -8.87
CA GLY A 667 36.94 23.69 -7.90
C GLY A 667 35.94 22.55 -8.12
N ASP A 668 34.94 22.72 -9.00
CA ASP A 668 34.06 21.63 -9.45
C ASP A 668 34.63 20.82 -10.63
N GLY A 669 35.80 21.23 -11.16
CA GLY A 669 36.49 20.49 -12.21
C GLY A 669 36.70 19.03 -11.80
N GLY A 670 36.32 18.11 -12.68
CA GLY A 670 36.36 16.67 -12.42
C GLY A 670 35.05 16.08 -11.93
N ALA A 671 34.05 16.88 -11.53
CA ALA A 671 32.74 16.36 -11.15
C ALA A 671 32.07 15.66 -12.34
N LEU A 672 31.45 14.51 -12.06
CA LEU A 672 30.62 13.80 -13.02
C LEU A 672 29.28 14.51 -13.18
N VAL A 673 28.86 14.69 -14.43
CA VAL A 673 27.55 15.19 -14.81
C VAL A 673 26.72 14.01 -15.31
N VAL A 674 25.55 13.87 -14.73
CA VAL A 674 24.59 12.79 -15.06
C VAL A 674 23.26 13.39 -15.51
N ASP A 675 22.44 12.61 -16.21
CA ASP A 675 21.08 13.02 -16.54
C ASP A 675 20.12 12.87 -15.34
N SER A 676 18.82 13.07 -15.58
CA SER A 676 17.79 12.92 -14.54
C SER A 676 17.61 11.50 -14.02
N GLU A 677 18.13 10.49 -14.72
CA GLU A 677 18.02 9.07 -14.40
C GLU A 677 19.32 8.48 -13.84
N GLY A 678 20.39 9.28 -13.72
CA GLY A 678 21.67 8.84 -13.15
C GLY A 678 22.64 8.22 -14.17
N TYR A 679 22.42 8.40 -15.47
CA TYR A 679 23.39 7.99 -16.49
C TYR A 679 24.46 9.06 -16.68
N ALA A 680 25.72 8.64 -16.73
CA ALA A 680 26.87 9.51 -16.95
C ALA A 680 26.87 10.11 -18.35
N ILE A 681 26.97 11.44 -18.42
CA ILE A 681 26.96 12.22 -19.66
C ILE A 681 28.34 12.80 -19.95
N GLY A 682 28.99 13.37 -18.95
CA GLY A 682 30.30 14.01 -19.13
C GLY A 682 30.97 14.42 -17.83
N VAL A 683 32.23 14.82 -17.93
CA VAL A 683 33.04 15.30 -16.80
C VAL A 683 33.34 16.77 -16.99
N ILE A 684 33.19 17.58 -15.93
CA ILE A 684 33.45 19.01 -16.00
C ILE A 684 34.94 19.27 -16.22
N VAL A 685 35.29 19.91 -17.34
CA VAL A 685 36.67 20.29 -17.69
C VAL A 685 36.91 21.79 -17.63
N ALA A 686 35.87 22.61 -17.82
CA ALA A 686 35.94 24.07 -17.72
C ALA A 686 34.60 24.70 -17.32
N THR A 687 34.65 25.95 -16.83
CA THR A 687 33.46 26.73 -16.47
C THR A 687 33.64 28.20 -16.82
N SER A 688 32.53 28.90 -17.13
CA SER A 688 32.48 30.35 -17.35
C SER A 688 31.06 30.89 -17.09
N GLU A 689 30.89 32.22 -17.10
CA GLU A 689 29.56 32.84 -17.10
C GLU A 689 28.67 32.43 -18.29
N ARG A 690 29.27 31.92 -19.38
CA ARG A 690 28.54 31.48 -20.58
C ARG A 690 28.06 30.03 -20.48
N GLY A 691 28.57 29.24 -19.55
CA GLY A 691 28.20 27.83 -19.43
C GLY A 691 29.23 26.99 -18.70
N THR A 692 28.82 25.75 -18.44
CA THR A 692 29.66 24.65 -17.94
C THR A 692 30.05 23.77 -19.12
N PHE A 693 31.30 23.35 -19.19
CA PHE A 693 31.87 22.64 -20.35
C PHE A 693 32.39 21.27 -19.94
N LEU A 694 31.93 20.25 -20.66
CA LEU A 694 32.19 18.84 -20.34
C LEU A 694 33.03 18.16 -21.42
N ALA A 695 33.87 17.23 -21.00
CA ALA A 695 34.32 16.14 -21.87
C ALA A 695 33.23 15.05 -21.92
N PRO A 696 32.87 14.52 -23.09
CA PRO A 696 31.95 13.39 -23.22
C PRO A 696 32.46 12.18 -22.43
N PHE A 697 31.59 11.54 -21.63
CA PHE A 697 32.04 10.49 -20.71
C PHE A 697 32.42 9.18 -21.42
N GLU A 698 31.69 8.82 -22.47
CA GLU A 698 31.99 7.63 -23.28
C GLU A 698 33.37 7.70 -23.91
N GLU A 699 33.72 8.84 -24.54
CA GLU A 699 35.07 9.07 -25.09
C GLU A 699 36.18 9.01 -24.04
N VAL A 700 35.86 9.34 -22.77
CA VAL A 700 36.81 9.22 -21.67
C VAL A 700 37.06 7.75 -21.32
N LEU A 701 36.03 6.91 -21.31
CA LEU A 701 36.20 5.48 -21.09
C LEU A 701 37.04 4.84 -22.20
N ASP A 702 36.72 5.18 -23.46
CA ASP A 702 37.40 4.67 -24.64
C ASP A 702 38.89 5.05 -24.70
N GLU A 703 39.21 6.35 -24.53
CA GLU A 703 40.59 6.84 -24.68
C GLU A 703 41.52 6.36 -23.53
N PHE A 704 40.95 6.00 -22.38
CA PHE A 704 41.69 5.43 -21.25
C PHE A 704 41.64 3.90 -21.18
N GLU A 705 40.87 3.23 -22.04
CA GLU A 705 40.67 1.77 -22.05
C GLU A 705 40.18 1.24 -20.68
N VAL A 706 39.15 1.88 -20.12
CA VAL A 706 38.56 1.55 -18.81
C VAL A 706 37.04 1.50 -18.86
N GLU A 707 36.44 0.75 -17.96
CA GLU A 707 34.99 0.68 -17.79
C GLU A 707 34.53 1.49 -16.57
N LEU A 708 33.34 2.06 -16.63
CA LEU A 708 32.72 2.70 -15.48
C LEU A 708 32.43 1.66 -14.40
N LEU A 709 32.94 1.88 -13.19
CA LEU A 709 32.61 1.02 -12.07
C LEU A 709 31.20 1.36 -11.58
N THR A 710 30.24 0.50 -11.90
CA THR A 710 28.91 0.45 -11.29
C THR A 710 29.00 -0.35 -9.98
N PRO A 711 27.99 -0.31 -9.09
CA PRO A 711 28.05 -1.08 -7.84
C PRO A 711 28.28 -2.56 -8.10
N PRO A 712 29.08 -3.24 -7.28
CA PRO A 712 28.99 -4.68 -7.21
C PRO A 712 27.61 -5.04 -6.66
N VAL A 713 26.88 -5.94 -7.33
CA VAL A 713 25.73 -6.61 -6.72
C VAL A 713 26.29 -7.53 -5.62
N ALA A 714 26.31 -7.03 -4.39
CA ALA A 714 27.00 -7.65 -3.27
C ALA A 714 26.24 -8.85 -2.71
N GLU A 715 26.96 -9.91 -2.32
CA GLU A 715 26.44 -10.85 -1.33
C GLU A 715 26.69 -10.28 0.06
N SER A 716 25.67 -10.28 0.91
CA SER A 716 25.89 -9.93 2.31
C SER A 716 26.66 -11.05 3.00
N ALA A 717 27.72 -10.70 3.73
CA ALA A 717 28.46 -11.64 4.57
C ALA A 717 27.70 -12.03 5.85
N TYR A 718 26.58 -11.37 6.13
CA TYR A 718 25.75 -11.60 7.30
C TYR A 718 24.58 -12.51 6.95
N ALA A 719 24.15 -13.34 7.91
CA ALA A 719 23.08 -14.31 7.68
C ALA A 719 21.66 -13.72 7.79
N TYR A 720 21.52 -12.48 8.28
CA TYR A 720 20.22 -11.87 8.57
C TYR A 720 19.44 -11.51 7.33
N GLY A 721 18.11 -11.61 7.36
CA GLY A 721 17.31 -11.06 6.29
C GLY A 721 15.82 -10.95 6.58
N LEU A 722 15.14 -10.25 5.67
CA LEU A 722 13.70 -10.00 5.72
C LEU A 722 13.06 -10.31 4.36
N ASN A 723 11.84 -10.83 4.43
CA ASN A 723 10.94 -10.87 3.29
C ASN A 723 10.17 -9.54 3.20
N ASP A 724 10.04 -8.99 2.00
CA ASP A 724 9.57 -7.65 1.64
C ASP A 724 10.51 -6.48 1.98
N ARG A 725 10.27 -5.39 1.25
CA ARG A 725 10.79 -4.05 1.57
C ARG A 725 10.10 -3.42 2.79
N GLY A 726 10.79 -2.46 3.42
CA GLY A 726 10.29 -1.57 4.47
C GLY A 726 10.98 -1.73 5.84
N GLY A 727 11.62 -2.87 6.09
CA GLY A 727 12.31 -3.19 7.34
C GLY A 727 13.83 -3.02 7.31
N GLU A 728 14.38 -2.60 6.17
CA GLU A 728 15.82 -2.53 5.89
C GLU A 728 16.58 -1.70 6.91
N LYS A 729 15.96 -0.64 7.43
CA LYS A 729 16.53 0.21 8.47
C LYS A 729 16.99 -0.53 9.74
N LEU A 730 16.42 -1.71 10.04
CA LEU A 730 16.83 -2.52 11.19
C LEU A 730 18.15 -3.25 10.93
N LEU A 731 18.50 -3.43 9.66
CA LEU A 731 19.68 -4.13 9.21
C LEU A 731 20.81 -3.17 8.82
N LEU A 732 20.64 -1.87 9.00
CA LEU A 732 21.70 -0.88 8.77
C LEU A 732 22.50 -0.67 10.05
N ASP A 733 23.82 -0.57 9.93
CA ASP A 733 24.66 -0.08 11.02
C ASP A 733 24.65 1.45 11.14
N ASP A 734 25.38 1.97 12.13
CA ASP A 734 25.49 3.41 12.42
C ASP A 734 26.06 4.22 11.24
N GLU A 735 26.77 3.56 10.32
CA GLU A 735 27.34 4.15 9.12
C GLU A 735 26.43 3.98 7.88
N GLY A 736 25.25 3.38 8.05
CA GLY A 736 24.28 3.12 7.00
C GLY A 736 24.69 2.00 6.05
N GLN A 737 25.56 1.08 6.48
CA GLN A 737 25.90 -0.14 5.73
C GLN A 737 25.01 -1.31 6.15
N ALA A 738 24.56 -2.08 5.16
CA ALA A 738 23.65 -3.18 5.36
C ALA A 738 24.33 -4.43 5.91
N LYS A 739 23.70 -5.02 6.92
CA LYS A 739 24.04 -6.28 7.57
C LYS A 739 23.01 -7.37 7.25
N GLY A 740 22.67 -7.58 5.97
CA GLY A 740 21.82 -8.72 5.64
C GLY A 740 21.27 -8.77 4.22
N TRP A 741 20.17 -9.48 4.08
CA TRP A 741 19.51 -9.82 2.84
C TRP A 741 18.07 -9.30 2.81
N VAL A 742 17.59 -8.96 1.61
CA VAL A 742 16.18 -8.63 1.35
C VAL A 742 15.68 -9.52 0.23
N LEU A 743 14.53 -10.17 0.43
CA LEU A 743 13.83 -10.92 -0.61
C LEU A 743 12.57 -10.19 -1.03
N ILE A 744 12.38 -10.08 -2.35
CA ILE A 744 11.21 -9.47 -2.97
C ILE A 744 10.55 -10.48 -3.91
N SER A 745 9.24 -10.65 -3.80
CA SER A 745 8.46 -11.54 -4.65
C SER A 745 7.80 -10.77 -5.79
N GLU A 746 7.97 -11.24 -7.03
CA GLU A 746 7.51 -10.58 -8.25
C GLU A 746 6.62 -11.52 -9.07
N ALA A 747 5.40 -11.06 -9.37
CA ALA A 747 4.47 -11.77 -10.26
C ALA A 747 4.61 -11.24 -11.69
N ILE A 748 5.48 -11.87 -12.48
CA ILE A 748 5.93 -11.34 -13.76
C ILE A 748 5.04 -11.73 -14.96
N GLY A 749 4.13 -12.70 -14.79
CA GLY A 749 3.33 -13.25 -15.89
C GLY A 749 4.17 -14.05 -16.88
N ALA A 750 3.63 -14.35 -18.07
CA ALA A 750 4.34 -15.07 -19.13
C ALA A 750 4.25 -14.37 -20.50
N ASP A 751 4.03 -13.06 -20.56
CA ASP A 751 4.03 -12.34 -21.83
C ASP A 751 5.47 -12.10 -22.33
N PRO A 752 5.94 -12.77 -23.39
CA PRO A 752 7.32 -12.63 -23.86
C PRO A 752 7.61 -11.28 -24.52
N ALA A 753 6.58 -10.46 -24.80
CA ALA A 753 6.75 -9.11 -25.34
C ALA A 753 6.91 -8.05 -24.24
N ASN A 754 6.65 -8.39 -22.97
CA ASN A 754 6.81 -7.48 -21.85
C ASN A 754 8.29 -7.39 -21.45
N THR A 755 8.86 -6.19 -21.57
CA THR A 755 10.25 -5.85 -21.25
C THR A 755 10.40 -5.09 -19.93
N ASN A 756 9.34 -4.97 -19.13
CA ASN A 756 9.42 -4.26 -17.86
C ASN A 756 10.25 -5.07 -16.84
N GLY A 757 11.10 -4.36 -16.10
CA GLY A 757 11.81 -4.83 -14.92
C GLY A 757 11.59 -3.90 -13.72
N SER A 758 12.29 -4.18 -12.63
CA SER A 758 12.20 -3.46 -11.36
C SER A 758 13.56 -2.93 -10.92
N ASP A 759 13.59 -1.80 -10.22
CA ASP A 759 14.82 -1.22 -9.69
C ASP A 759 15.02 -1.64 -8.22
N TYR A 760 16.10 -2.38 -7.95
CA TYR A 760 16.54 -2.80 -6.62
C TYR A 760 17.86 -2.16 -6.21
N THR A 761 18.33 -1.22 -7.00
CA THR A 761 19.66 -0.67 -6.82
C THR A 761 19.79 0.07 -5.50
N ASP A 762 18.71 0.70 -5.00
CA ASP A 762 18.67 1.32 -3.67
C ASP A 762 19.06 0.38 -2.52
N LEU A 763 18.75 -0.92 -2.63
CA LEU A 763 19.15 -1.96 -1.68
C LEU A 763 20.60 -2.40 -1.91
N ALA A 764 20.97 -2.67 -3.16
CA ALA A 764 22.33 -3.05 -3.51
C ALA A 764 23.36 -1.95 -3.13
N TYR A 765 23.03 -0.67 -3.27
CA TYR A 765 23.89 0.45 -2.86
C TYR A 765 24.12 0.52 -1.36
N GLN A 766 23.15 0.06 -0.56
CA GLN A 766 23.28 -0.02 0.89
C GLN A 766 24.11 -1.24 1.33
N GLY A 767 24.40 -2.17 0.41
CA GLY A 767 25.18 -3.39 0.66
C GLY A 767 24.34 -4.63 0.96
N PHE A 768 23.01 -4.57 0.75
CA PHE A 768 22.15 -5.73 0.95
C PHE A 768 22.43 -6.80 -0.10
N GLY A 769 22.35 -8.06 0.32
CA GLY A 769 22.14 -9.16 -0.63
C GLY A 769 20.68 -9.13 -1.10
N VAL A 770 20.45 -9.03 -2.40
CA VAL A 770 19.10 -8.90 -2.98
C VAL A 770 18.71 -10.19 -3.68
N ILE A 771 17.61 -10.81 -3.22
CA ILE A 771 17.05 -12.04 -3.80
C ILE A 771 15.67 -11.73 -4.36
N ILE A 772 15.44 -12.04 -5.63
CA ILE A 772 14.14 -11.82 -6.27
C ILE A 772 13.51 -13.16 -6.56
N GLN A 773 12.25 -13.33 -6.13
CA GLN A 773 11.48 -14.52 -6.43
C GLN A 773 10.55 -14.28 -7.62
N LEU A 774 10.82 -14.96 -8.71
CA LEU A 774 10.08 -14.89 -9.96
C LEU A 774 8.92 -15.88 -9.94
N ASN A 775 7.70 -15.34 -9.93
CA ASN A 775 6.45 -16.08 -10.01
C ASN A 775 5.70 -15.73 -11.31
N TYR A 776 4.98 -16.70 -11.88
CA TYR A 776 4.02 -16.44 -12.94
C TYR A 776 2.87 -15.55 -12.45
N GLY A 777 2.25 -15.90 -11.32
CA GLY A 777 1.16 -15.15 -10.72
C GLY A 777 1.08 -15.33 -9.20
N VAL A 778 0.10 -14.68 -8.58
CA VAL A 778 -0.13 -14.73 -7.14
C VAL A 778 -1.17 -15.79 -6.79
N GLY A 779 -0.89 -16.59 -5.75
CA GLY A 779 -1.82 -17.58 -5.23
C GLY A 779 -2.27 -18.56 -6.32
N SER A 780 -3.58 -18.65 -6.52
CA SER A 780 -4.17 -19.65 -7.41
C SER A 780 -4.07 -19.35 -8.91
N ALA A 781 -3.41 -18.25 -9.29
CA ALA A 781 -2.95 -18.05 -10.67
C ALA A 781 -1.83 -19.04 -11.04
N GLY A 782 -1.12 -19.55 -10.03
CA GLY A 782 0.00 -20.48 -10.18
C GLY A 782 1.35 -19.78 -10.04
N THR A 783 2.28 -20.40 -9.31
CA THR A 783 3.67 -19.94 -9.22
C THR A 783 4.44 -20.17 -10.53
N LEU A 784 4.10 -21.24 -11.25
CA LEU A 784 4.50 -21.49 -12.64
C LEU A 784 3.24 -21.52 -13.52
N PRO A 785 3.34 -21.19 -14.82
CA PRO A 785 2.20 -21.30 -15.72
C PRO A 785 1.96 -22.76 -16.13
N LEU A 786 1.04 -22.99 -17.06
CA LEU A 786 0.88 -24.31 -17.68
C LEU A 786 2.10 -24.66 -18.56
N PRO A 787 2.44 -25.96 -18.73
CA PRO A 787 3.66 -26.38 -19.44
C PRO A 787 3.83 -25.80 -20.85
N GLU A 788 2.74 -25.61 -21.58
CA GLU A 788 2.73 -25.00 -22.91
C GLU A 788 3.24 -23.54 -22.92
N GLN A 789 3.25 -22.86 -21.77
CA GLN A 789 3.71 -21.48 -21.61
C GLN A 789 5.12 -21.37 -21.00
N TYR A 790 5.80 -22.47 -20.66
CA TYR A 790 7.16 -22.41 -20.09
C TYR A 790 8.16 -21.64 -20.96
N PRO A 791 8.20 -21.80 -22.30
CA PRO A 791 9.11 -20.99 -23.13
C PRO A 791 8.79 -19.49 -23.09
N ASP A 792 7.52 -19.13 -23.00
CA ASP A 792 7.08 -17.73 -22.91
C ASP A 792 7.44 -17.12 -21.55
N PHE A 793 7.24 -17.88 -20.48
CA PHE A 793 7.64 -17.50 -19.13
C PHE A 793 9.15 -17.33 -18.99
N ALA A 794 9.95 -18.24 -19.58
CA ALA A 794 11.40 -18.12 -19.59
C ALA A 794 11.87 -16.84 -20.31
N ARG A 795 11.28 -16.51 -21.45
CA ARG A 795 11.55 -15.23 -22.13
C ARG A 795 11.12 -14.02 -21.30
N ARG A 796 9.96 -14.09 -20.66
CA ARG A 796 9.47 -13.02 -19.79
C ARG A 796 10.39 -12.81 -18.58
N ALA A 797 10.90 -13.89 -17.98
CA ALA A 797 11.87 -13.85 -16.89
C ALA A 797 13.19 -13.22 -17.35
N ALA A 798 13.74 -13.62 -18.50
CA ALA A 798 14.94 -12.99 -19.06
C ALA A 798 14.72 -11.50 -19.34
N ASN A 799 13.59 -11.12 -19.93
CA ASN A 799 13.24 -9.71 -20.13
C ASN A 799 13.17 -8.93 -18.81
N PHE A 800 12.59 -9.52 -17.76
CA PHE A 800 12.52 -8.92 -16.44
C PHE A 800 13.93 -8.66 -15.89
N VAL A 801 14.78 -9.69 -15.92
CA VAL A 801 16.16 -9.63 -15.41
C VAL A 801 17.00 -8.61 -16.16
N ALA A 802 16.95 -8.60 -17.49
CA ALA A 802 17.70 -7.65 -18.33
C ALA A 802 17.35 -6.17 -18.05
N HIS A 803 16.15 -5.92 -17.51
CA HIS A 803 15.67 -4.57 -17.18
C HIS A 803 15.52 -4.36 -15.67
N SER A 804 16.09 -5.26 -14.85
CA SER A 804 16.08 -5.15 -13.40
C SER A 804 17.49 -4.92 -12.88
N ALA A 805 17.71 -3.75 -12.31
CA ALA A 805 19.01 -3.37 -11.79
C ALA A 805 19.10 -3.66 -10.28
N GLY A 806 20.29 -3.97 -9.77
CA GLY A 806 20.54 -4.13 -8.32
C GLY A 806 20.20 -5.50 -7.73
N ALA A 807 19.97 -6.52 -8.56
CA ALA A 807 19.80 -7.91 -8.13
C ALA A 807 20.56 -8.86 -9.07
N ASN A 808 21.02 -9.99 -8.53
CA ASN A 808 21.71 -11.05 -9.28
C ASN A 808 21.34 -12.46 -8.80
N SER A 809 20.33 -12.58 -7.93
CA SER A 809 19.89 -13.83 -7.33
C SER A 809 18.40 -13.98 -7.56
N TRP A 810 18.02 -15.03 -8.29
CA TRP A 810 16.68 -15.22 -8.85
C TRP A 810 16.10 -16.57 -8.45
N ILE A 811 15.09 -16.60 -7.58
CA ILE A 811 14.37 -17.84 -7.25
C ILE A 811 13.29 -18.07 -8.32
N VAL A 812 13.22 -19.28 -8.86
CA VAL A 812 12.14 -19.65 -9.80
C VAL A 812 11.07 -20.46 -9.06
N GLY A 813 9.92 -19.83 -8.84
CA GLY A 813 8.77 -20.43 -8.20
C GLY A 813 8.75 -20.38 -6.66
N TYR A 814 7.63 -20.80 -6.09
CA TYR A 814 7.31 -20.76 -4.67
C TYR A 814 6.41 -21.93 -4.27
N GLU A 815 6.85 -22.71 -3.28
CA GLU A 815 6.07 -23.77 -2.63
C GLU A 815 5.36 -24.71 -3.61
N MET A 816 6.11 -25.22 -4.60
CA MET A 816 5.56 -25.94 -5.75
C MET A 816 4.77 -27.22 -5.41
N ASN A 817 4.96 -27.78 -4.22
CA ASN A 817 4.21 -28.92 -3.68
C ASN A 817 2.87 -28.54 -3.02
N SER A 818 2.52 -27.26 -2.96
CA SER A 818 1.29 -26.76 -2.35
C SER A 818 0.23 -26.44 -3.40
N GLU A 819 -0.97 -27.01 -3.23
CA GLU A 819 -2.09 -26.82 -4.18
C GLU A 819 -2.51 -25.35 -4.34
N ARG A 820 -2.20 -24.52 -3.32
CA ARG A 820 -2.45 -23.08 -3.31
C ARG A 820 -1.77 -22.36 -4.49
N TYR A 821 -0.65 -22.87 -4.96
CA TYR A 821 0.21 -22.25 -5.97
C TYR A 821 0.28 -23.06 -7.26
N TRP A 822 -0.57 -24.06 -7.45
CA TRP A 822 -0.65 -24.77 -8.72
C TRP A 822 -1.39 -23.93 -9.76
N PRO A 823 -0.97 -23.98 -11.04
CA PRO A 823 -1.75 -23.37 -12.11
C PRO A 823 -3.11 -24.07 -12.22
N ARG A 824 -4.18 -23.29 -12.36
CA ARG A 824 -5.54 -23.83 -12.54
C ARG A 824 -5.77 -24.28 -13.97
N LEU A 825 -6.38 -25.45 -14.13
CA LEU A 825 -6.87 -25.93 -15.42
C LEU A 825 -8.30 -25.41 -15.65
N PRO A 826 -8.75 -25.27 -16.91
CA PRO A 826 -10.15 -24.94 -17.22
C PRO A 826 -11.17 -25.90 -16.58
N SER A 827 -10.75 -27.12 -16.26
CA SER A 827 -11.54 -28.18 -15.62
C SER A 827 -11.56 -28.14 -14.08
N GLY A 828 -10.77 -27.29 -13.42
CA GLY A 828 -10.69 -27.24 -11.96
C GLY A 828 -9.25 -27.12 -11.41
N LEU A 829 -9.00 -27.76 -10.26
CA LEU A 829 -7.65 -27.87 -9.69
C LEU A 829 -6.70 -28.57 -10.68
N GLY A 830 -5.47 -28.07 -10.81
CA GLY A 830 -4.44 -28.71 -11.64
C GLY A 830 -3.88 -29.99 -10.98
N ASP A 831 -3.27 -30.88 -11.77
CA ASP A 831 -2.73 -32.19 -11.33
C ASP A 831 -1.42 -32.08 -10.50
N GLY A 832 -1.09 -30.90 -9.99
CA GLY A 832 0.17 -30.64 -9.30
C GLY A 832 1.35 -30.27 -10.21
N ILE A 833 2.42 -29.75 -9.60
CA ILE A 833 3.69 -29.46 -10.27
C ILE A 833 4.65 -30.62 -9.97
N THR A 834 4.78 -31.57 -10.88
CA THR A 834 5.69 -32.72 -10.74
C THR A 834 7.17 -32.30 -10.82
N PRO A 835 8.13 -33.12 -10.34
CA PRO A 835 9.56 -32.81 -10.45
C PRO A 835 10.01 -32.51 -11.88
N ARG A 836 9.46 -33.25 -12.86
CA ARG A 836 9.73 -33.05 -14.28
C ARG A 836 9.18 -31.72 -14.81
N GLN A 837 7.93 -31.38 -14.50
CA GLN A 837 7.35 -30.09 -14.90
C GLN A 837 8.15 -28.91 -14.34
N TYR A 838 8.51 -28.98 -13.05
CA TYR A 838 9.35 -27.95 -12.45
C TYR A 838 10.72 -27.86 -13.12
N ALA A 839 11.41 -28.99 -13.29
CA ALA A 839 12.74 -29.03 -13.89
C ALA A 839 12.76 -28.50 -15.33
N ASP A 840 11.74 -28.82 -16.12
CA ASP A 840 11.61 -28.34 -17.50
C ASP A 840 11.43 -26.81 -17.54
N CYS A 841 10.57 -26.24 -16.68
CA CYS A 841 10.39 -24.79 -16.59
C CYS A 841 11.64 -24.09 -16.05
N TYR A 842 12.21 -24.60 -14.96
CA TYR A 842 13.38 -24.02 -14.29
C TYR A 842 14.59 -23.94 -15.23
N LYS A 843 14.87 -25.01 -15.99
CA LYS A 843 15.98 -25.02 -16.96
C LYS A 843 15.82 -23.97 -18.04
N LEU A 844 14.61 -23.82 -18.59
CA LEU A 844 14.35 -22.80 -19.60
C LEU A 844 14.56 -21.39 -19.06
N VAL A 845 14.09 -21.11 -17.84
CA VAL A 845 14.28 -19.80 -17.19
C VAL A 845 15.77 -19.54 -16.94
N ARG A 846 16.50 -20.52 -16.39
CA ARG A 846 17.93 -20.39 -16.11
C ARG A 846 18.75 -20.16 -17.38
N GLU A 847 18.52 -20.97 -18.41
CA GLU A 847 19.21 -20.83 -19.69
C GLU A 847 18.94 -19.45 -20.33
N ALA A 848 17.69 -18.97 -20.24
CA ALA A 848 17.33 -17.66 -20.78
C ALA A 848 17.99 -16.50 -20.01
N ILE A 849 18.15 -16.60 -18.69
CA ILE A 849 18.84 -15.59 -17.87
C ILE A 849 20.34 -15.59 -18.16
N HIS A 850 20.99 -16.76 -18.14
CA HIS A 850 22.45 -16.86 -18.38
C HIS A 850 22.87 -16.52 -19.81
N ALA A 851 21.94 -16.53 -20.76
CA ALA A 851 22.18 -16.09 -22.13
C ALA A 851 22.21 -14.54 -22.27
N LEU A 852 21.81 -13.78 -21.25
CA LEU A 852 21.83 -12.33 -21.27
C LEU A 852 23.24 -11.79 -21.02
N PRO A 853 23.71 -10.81 -21.82
CA PRO A 853 24.98 -10.14 -21.56
C PRO A 853 25.02 -9.50 -20.17
N GLY A 854 26.07 -9.79 -19.39
CA GLY A 854 26.26 -9.25 -18.04
C GLY A 854 25.55 -10.02 -16.92
N HIS A 855 24.80 -11.08 -17.25
CA HIS A 855 24.09 -11.94 -16.30
C HIS A 855 24.57 -13.40 -16.35
N GLU A 856 25.71 -13.68 -17.00
CA GLU A 856 26.27 -15.03 -17.16
C GLU A 856 26.61 -15.68 -15.81
N ASN A 857 26.83 -14.86 -14.78
CA ASN A 857 27.19 -15.28 -13.42
C ASN A 857 26.05 -15.07 -12.41
N ASP A 858 24.85 -14.71 -12.85
CA ASP A 858 23.69 -14.59 -11.96
C ASP A 858 23.33 -15.95 -11.35
N ARG A 859 22.78 -15.94 -10.14
CA ARG A 859 22.39 -17.16 -9.44
C ARG A 859 20.92 -17.43 -9.65
N VAL A 860 20.59 -18.50 -10.38
CA VAL A 860 19.22 -18.97 -10.50
C VAL A 860 18.98 -20.07 -9.48
N LEU A 861 18.20 -19.77 -8.45
CA LEU A 861 17.97 -20.62 -7.28
C LEU A 861 16.75 -21.51 -7.50
N VAL A 862 16.87 -22.78 -7.10
CA VAL A 862 15.72 -23.69 -7.02
C VAL A 862 14.76 -23.19 -5.95
N GLY A 863 13.48 -23.17 -6.29
CA GLY A 863 12.37 -22.70 -5.47
C GLY A 863 12.19 -23.54 -4.21
N PRO A 864 11.80 -22.90 -3.10
CA PRO A 864 11.56 -23.59 -1.85
C PRO A 864 10.26 -24.41 -1.93
N ILE A 865 10.21 -25.52 -1.19
CA ILE A 865 9.00 -26.32 -1.02
C ILE A 865 8.30 -25.94 0.29
N ALA A 866 6.97 -26.09 0.33
CA ALA A 866 6.19 -25.97 1.56
C ALA A 866 6.52 -27.13 2.51
N PRO A 867 7.14 -26.88 3.68
CA PRO A 867 7.36 -27.90 4.70
C PRO A 867 6.04 -28.51 5.17
N TRP A 868 6.07 -29.81 5.46
CA TRP A 868 4.92 -30.59 5.91
C TRP A 868 3.73 -30.67 4.93
N ASN A 869 3.87 -30.19 3.70
CA ASN A 869 2.80 -30.27 2.71
C ASN A 869 2.99 -31.48 1.78
N GLY A 870 2.27 -32.57 2.07
CA GLY A 870 2.23 -33.77 1.25
C GLY A 870 1.05 -33.85 0.28
N GLN A 871 0.50 -32.72 -0.19
CA GLN A 871 -0.63 -32.70 -1.13
C GLN A 871 -0.27 -33.25 -2.51
N LEU A 872 1.01 -33.20 -2.88
CA LEU A 872 1.50 -33.67 -4.17
C LEU A 872 1.91 -35.15 -4.09
N SER A 873 1.38 -35.96 -5.01
CA SER A 873 1.91 -37.29 -5.34
C SER A 873 2.18 -37.37 -6.84
N TYR A 874 3.06 -38.28 -7.26
CA TYR A 874 3.37 -38.45 -8.68
C TYR A 874 3.89 -39.86 -8.98
N GLU A 875 3.66 -40.28 -10.21
CA GLU A 875 4.15 -41.55 -10.73
C GLU A 875 5.66 -41.54 -10.97
N ALA A 876 6.23 -42.73 -11.09
CA ALA A 876 7.63 -42.88 -11.43
C ALA A 876 7.94 -42.23 -12.76
N ASP A 877 9.10 -41.59 -12.85
CA ASP A 877 9.56 -41.04 -14.09
C ASP A 877 9.77 -42.16 -15.13
N GLY A 878 9.17 -42.01 -16.31
CA GLY A 878 9.34 -42.94 -17.43
C GLY A 878 10.79 -43.04 -17.95
N ARG A 879 11.69 -42.14 -17.51
CA ARG A 879 13.14 -42.20 -17.80
C ARG A 879 13.98 -42.74 -16.63
N GLY A 880 13.34 -43.12 -15.51
CA GLY A 880 14.01 -43.72 -14.36
C GLY A 880 14.85 -42.76 -13.51
N GLN A 881 14.65 -41.44 -13.62
CA GLN A 881 15.40 -40.46 -12.82
C GLN A 881 14.92 -40.38 -11.36
N TYR A 882 13.63 -40.61 -11.13
CA TYR A 882 13.04 -40.70 -9.80
C TYR A 882 11.91 -41.74 -9.73
N PRO A 883 11.69 -42.39 -8.57
CA PRO A 883 10.60 -43.35 -8.37
C PRO A 883 9.25 -42.65 -8.17
N ALA A 884 8.16 -43.43 -8.15
CA ALA A 884 6.86 -42.90 -7.77
C ALA A 884 6.91 -42.40 -6.31
N ASN A 885 6.28 -41.27 -6.05
CA ASN A 885 6.17 -40.68 -4.73
C ASN A 885 4.71 -40.75 -4.26
N GLN A 886 4.40 -41.83 -3.53
CA GLN A 886 3.09 -42.14 -2.99
C GLN A 886 3.26 -42.68 -1.57
N ILE A 887 2.38 -42.28 -0.64
CA ILE A 887 2.38 -42.85 0.71
C ILE A 887 1.93 -44.33 0.64
N PRO A 888 2.75 -45.30 1.09
CA PRO A 888 2.38 -46.71 1.03
C PRO A 888 1.07 -47.00 1.78
N GLY A 889 0.09 -47.56 1.06
CA GLY A 889 -1.22 -47.90 1.63
C GLY A 889 -2.26 -46.76 1.60
N ALA A 890 -1.93 -45.59 1.07
CA ALA A 890 -2.91 -44.54 0.77
C ALA A 890 -3.74 -44.92 -0.48
N PRO A 891 -5.08 -44.94 -0.41
CA PRO A 891 -5.93 -45.05 -1.59
C PRO A 891 -5.67 -43.90 -2.59
N PRO A 892 -5.77 -44.13 -3.92
CA PRO A 892 -5.61 -43.08 -4.93
C PRO A 892 -6.56 -41.89 -4.73
N ASP A 893 -7.76 -42.15 -4.19
CA ASP A 893 -8.82 -41.16 -4.00
C ASP A 893 -9.00 -40.72 -2.54
N TYR A 894 -8.16 -41.21 -1.60
CA TYR A 894 -8.32 -40.90 -0.18
C TYR A 894 -6.95 -40.82 0.52
N PRO A 895 -6.56 -39.65 1.04
CA PRO A 895 -5.23 -39.47 1.60
C PRO A 895 -5.03 -40.22 2.92
N PHE A 896 -3.81 -40.73 3.15
CA PHE A 896 -3.43 -41.30 4.45
C PHE A 896 -3.07 -40.14 5.40
N TYR A 897 -3.94 -39.86 6.37
CA TYR A 897 -3.84 -38.70 7.27
C TYR A 897 -3.76 -37.33 6.54
N GLY A 898 -4.37 -37.20 5.36
CA GLY A 898 -4.34 -35.94 4.60
C GLY A 898 -3.12 -35.76 3.68
N PHE A 899 -2.23 -36.75 3.60
CA PHE A 899 -1.06 -36.75 2.72
C PHE A 899 -1.19 -37.75 1.56
N PHE A 900 -0.76 -37.31 0.37
CA PHE A 900 -0.69 -38.09 -0.86
C PHE A 900 0.76 -38.51 -1.20
N GLY A 901 1.76 -37.66 -0.89
CA GLY A 901 3.18 -37.96 -1.14
C GLY A 901 4.15 -37.37 -0.12
N ASP A 902 5.43 -37.74 -0.25
CA ASP A 902 6.52 -37.32 0.62
C ASP A 902 7.19 -36.04 0.10
N TRP A 903 7.06 -34.97 0.87
CA TRP A 903 7.50 -33.63 0.50
C TRP A 903 9.03 -33.46 0.55
N ILE A 904 9.75 -34.18 1.42
CA ILE A 904 11.23 -34.18 1.46
C ILE A 904 11.78 -34.94 0.25
N VAL A 905 11.16 -36.07 -0.09
CA VAL A 905 11.50 -36.83 -1.30
C VAL A 905 11.25 -35.99 -2.55
N TYR A 906 10.18 -35.19 -2.57
CA TYR A 906 9.94 -34.26 -3.66
C TYR A 906 11.13 -33.34 -3.90
N LEU A 907 11.66 -32.65 -2.88
CA LEU A 907 12.86 -31.78 -3.00
C LEU A 907 14.04 -32.48 -3.70
N ARG A 908 14.35 -33.71 -3.26
CA ARG A 908 15.42 -34.52 -3.87
C ARG A 908 15.14 -34.79 -5.33
N ASP A 909 13.92 -35.20 -5.66
CA ASP A 909 13.54 -35.57 -7.02
C ASP A 909 13.60 -34.37 -7.97
N ILE A 910 13.27 -33.16 -7.49
CA ILE A 910 13.45 -31.95 -8.29
C ILE A 910 14.93 -31.72 -8.62
N LEU A 911 15.80 -31.75 -7.61
CA LEU A 911 17.24 -31.55 -7.79
C LEU A 911 17.85 -32.59 -8.75
N VAL A 912 17.54 -33.87 -8.55
CA VAL A 912 18.01 -34.96 -9.42
C VAL A 912 17.51 -34.79 -10.86
N THR A 913 16.26 -34.36 -11.05
CA THR A 913 15.69 -34.14 -12.39
C THR A 913 16.31 -32.93 -13.10
N ILE A 914 16.67 -31.88 -12.35
CA ILE A 914 17.38 -30.73 -12.89
C ILE A 914 18.81 -31.11 -13.28
N GLY A 915 19.51 -31.83 -12.39
CA GLY A 915 20.89 -32.26 -12.59
C GLY A 915 21.92 -31.21 -12.11
N PRO A 916 23.10 -31.67 -11.66
CA PRO A 916 24.06 -30.85 -10.89
C PRO A 916 24.70 -29.70 -11.67
N GLU A 917 24.77 -29.78 -12.99
CA GLU A 917 25.35 -28.71 -13.83
C GLU A 917 24.40 -27.54 -14.07
N ASN A 918 23.14 -27.67 -13.65
CA ASN A 918 22.07 -26.73 -13.98
C ASN A 918 21.52 -25.99 -12.76
N VAL A 919 22.18 -26.02 -11.60
CA VAL A 919 21.68 -25.35 -10.37
C VAL A 919 22.76 -24.42 -9.81
N ASP A 920 22.41 -23.16 -9.55
CA ASP A 920 23.35 -22.16 -9.00
C ASP A 920 23.18 -21.96 -7.48
N GLY A 921 22.06 -22.44 -6.91
CA GLY A 921 21.78 -22.41 -5.49
C GLY A 921 20.40 -22.94 -5.13
N ILE A 922 20.13 -23.07 -3.84
CA ILE A 922 18.92 -23.75 -3.32
C ILE A 922 18.24 -22.86 -2.28
N ALA A 923 16.95 -22.56 -2.47
CA ALA A 923 16.10 -21.92 -1.47
C ALA A 923 15.32 -22.98 -0.68
N LEU A 924 15.21 -22.79 0.63
CA LEU A 924 14.50 -23.66 1.56
C LEU A 924 13.60 -22.84 2.50
N HIS A 925 12.55 -23.45 3.03
CA HIS A 925 11.72 -22.88 4.09
C HIS A 925 11.81 -23.73 5.36
N ALA A 926 11.74 -23.08 6.52
CA ALA A 926 11.69 -23.78 7.80
C ALA A 926 10.98 -22.95 8.86
N TYR A 927 10.14 -23.59 9.66
CA TYR A 927 9.27 -22.90 10.63
C TYR A 927 9.27 -23.61 11.98
N THR A 928 8.71 -22.95 12.99
CA THR A 928 8.28 -23.61 14.23
C THR A 928 6.76 -23.55 14.37
N HIS A 929 6.16 -24.62 14.88
CA HIS A 929 4.76 -24.59 15.34
C HIS A 929 4.59 -23.84 16.67
N GLY A 930 4.86 -22.53 16.67
CA GLY A 930 4.78 -21.62 17.82
C GLY A 930 6.06 -20.79 18.04
N TYR A 931 6.01 -19.81 18.93
CA TYR A 931 7.13 -18.88 19.22
C TYR A 931 7.91 -19.20 20.50
N ASP A 932 7.71 -20.38 21.11
CA ASP A 932 8.59 -20.80 22.20
C ASP A 932 9.99 -21.03 21.64
N GLN A 933 10.96 -20.28 22.16
CA GLN A 933 12.35 -20.28 21.74
C GLN A 933 13.02 -21.67 21.85
N ALA A 934 12.50 -22.58 22.68
CA ALA A 934 12.99 -23.96 22.79
C ALA A 934 12.63 -24.81 21.56
N LEU A 935 11.57 -24.45 20.84
CA LEU A 935 11.12 -25.17 19.64
C LEU A 935 12.14 -25.09 18.50
N VAL A 936 12.98 -24.06 18.49
CA VAL A 936 14.07 -23.89 17.50
C VAL A 936 15.06 -25.07 17.56
N PHE A 937 15.34 -25.58 18.77
CA PHE A 937 16.28 -26.68 19.01
C PHE A 937 15.60 -28.05 19.13
N SER A 938 14.28 -28.11 18.93
CA SER A 938 13.50 -29.31 19.19
C SER A 938 13.82 -30.41 18.19
N ASP A 939 14.11 -31.61 18.70
CA ASP A 939 14.27 -32.82 17.90
C ASP A 939 12.93 -33.60 17.76
N ALA A 940 11.80 -32.99 18.15
CA ALA A 940 10.48 -33.60 18.00
C ALA A 940 10.21 -33.97 16.54
N LYS A 941 9.62 -35.15 16.35
CA LYS A 941 9.35 -35.74 15.03
C LYS A 941 7.87 -35.66 14.67
N MET A 942 7.58 -35.70 13.37
CA MET A 942 6.21 -35.79 12.88
C MET A 942 5.57 -37.11 13.27
N ASN A 943 4.23 -37.16 13.19
CA ASN A 943 3.49 -38.40 13.29
C ASN A 943 3.67 -39.26 12.03
N PRO A 944 3.31 -40.56 12.08
CA PRO A 944 3.29 -41.42 10.90
C PRO A 944 2.50 -40.76 9.74
N PRO A 945 2.97 -40.88 8.49
CA PRO A 945 4.08 -41.73 8.01
C PRO A 945 5.47 -41.06 8.02
N PHE A 946 5.63 -39.90 8.67
CA PHE A 946 6.84 -39.08 8.57
C PHE A 946 7.67 -39.05 9.86
N GLU A 947 7.69 -40.14 10.63
CA GLU A 947 8.33 -40.21 11.97
C GLU A 947 9.84 -39.91 11.96
N ASN A 948 10.47 -39.90 10.79
CA ASN A 948 11.89 -39.55 10.63
C ASN A 948 12.13 -38.05 10.50
N TYR A 949 11.12 -37.26 10.12
CA TYR A 949 11.24 -35.83 9.87
C TYR A 949 10.91 -34.99 11.10
N HIS A 950 11.63 -33.90 11.28
CA HIS A 950 11.44 -32.96 12.37
C HIS A 950 10.17 -32.14 12.19
N TYR A 951 9.52 -31.85 13.32
CA TYR A 951 8.25 -31.14 13.39
C TYR A 951 8.40 -29.62 13.57
N HIS A 952 9.58 -29.13 13.97
CA HIS A 952 9.85 -27.70 14.17
C HIS A 952 11.01 -27.24 13.28
N PHE A 953 11.75 -26.20 13.70
CA PHE A 953 12.71 -25.48 12.86
C PHE A 953 13.76 -26.40 12.24
N ARG A 954 14.27 -27.39 13.01
CA ARG A 954 15.24 -28.39 12.54
C ARG A 954 14.78 -29.26 11.37
N THR A 955 13.57 -29.08 10.86
CA THR A 955 13.14 -29.59 9.56
C THR A 955 14.04 -29.11 8.41
N TYR A 956 14.72 -27.96 8.55
CA TYR A 956 15.78 -27.55 7.61
C TYR A 956 16.88 -28.61 7.50
N ARG A 957 17.21 -29.32 8.59
CA ARG A 957 18.25 -30.37 8.57
C ARG A 957 17.81 -31.57 7.75
N ASP A 958 16.53 -31.92 7.76
CA ASP A 958 16.01 -33.01 6.92
C ASP A 958 16.12 -32.65 5.43
N GLN A 959 15.79 -31.41 5.09
CA GLN A 959 15.98 -30.87 3.75
C GLN A 959 17.46 -30.83 3.36
N MET A 960 18.35 -30.33 4.23
CA MET A 960 19.80 -30.33 3.97
C MET A 960 20.38 -31.74 3.79
N ASN A 961 19.89 -32.72 4.55
CA ASN A 961 20.36 -34.10 4.48
C ASN A 961 19.93 -34.81 3.19
N ILE A 962 18.76 -34.45 2.63
CA ILE A 962 18.27 -35.06 1.38
C ILE A 962 18.94 -34.48 0.13
N ILE A 963 19.57 -33.30 0.23
CA ILE A 963 20.33 -32.71 -0.88
C ILE A 963 21.41 -33.71 -1.35
N PRO A 964 21.39 -34.13 -2.63
CA PRO A 964 22.35 -35.09 -3.15
C PRO A 964 23.79 -34.57 -3.04
N PRO A 965 24.80 -35.44 -2.78
CA PRO A 965 26.18 -35.03 -2.57
C PRO A 965 26.76 -34.08 -3.63
N GLU A 966 26.37 -34.27 -4.89
CA GLU A 966 26.79 -33.47 -6.03
C GLU A 966 26.34 -32.01 -5.96
N PHE A 967 25.31 -31.66 -5.19
CA PHE A 967 24.84 -30.27 -4.99
C PHE A 967 25.40 -29.61 -3.73
N ARG A 968 26.14 -30.34 -2.87
CA ARG A 968 26.55 -29.83 -1.55
C ARG A 968 27.59 -28.71 -1.58
N HIS A 969 28.12 -28.40 -2.76
CA HIS A 969 29.03 -27.28 -2.99
C HIS A 969 28.27 -25.96 -3.27
N LEU A 970 26.96 -26.02 -3.51
CA LEU A 970 26.15 -24.88 -3.88
C LEU A 970 25.71 -24.06 -2.66
N PRO A 971 25.42 -22.76 -2.83
CA PRO A 971 24.85 -21.94 -1.77
C PRO A 971 23.41 -22.35 -1.42
N VAL A 972 23.08 -22.26 -0.13
CA VAL A 972 21.72 -22.50 0.39
C VAL A 972 21.20 -21.27 1.14
N TYR A 973 19.93 -20.95 0.95
CA TYR A 973 19.25 -19.82 1.57
C TYR A 973 17.95 -20.29 2.23
N LEU A 974 17.76 -19.97 3.51
CA LEU A 974 16.45 -20.09 4.17
C LEU A 974 15.66 -18.82 3.86
N THR A 975 14.80 -18.88 2.85
CA THR A 975 14.16 -17.70 2.25
C THR A 975 12.88 -17.26 2.93
N GLU A 976 12.37 -18.08 3.85
CA GLU A 976 11.26 -17.72 4.72
C GLU A 976 11.27 -18.57 6.00
N THR A 977 11.05 -17.90 7.13
CA THR A 977 11.10 -18.45 8.49
C THR A 977 10.25 -17.61 9.44
N ASN A 978 9.44 -18.28 10.26
CA ASN A 978 8.57 -17.69 11.28
C ASN A 978 8.15 -18.77 12.30
N GLY A 979 7.57 -18.33 13.42
CA GLY A 979 6.82 -19.18 14.33
C GLY A 979 5.32 -19.11 14.04
N GLY A 980 4.57 -20.18 14.27
CA GLY A 980 3.10 -20.13 14.31
C GLY A 980 2.42 -21.04 13.28
N ASN A 981 1.42 -21.79 13.76
CA ASN A 981 0.34 -22.48 13.03
C ASN A 981 -0.57 -23.31 13.98
N ALA A 982 -0.23 -23.46 15.27
CA ALA A 982 -1.03 -24.26 16.21
C ALA A 982 -2.15 -23.48 16.93
N ASP A 983 -2.00 -22.16 17.07
CA ASP A 983 -2.89 -21.25 17.82
C ASP A 983 -3.43 -20.09 16.97
N GLY A 984 -3.04 -19.99 15.70
CA GLY A 984 -3.45 -18.94 14.78
C GLY A 984 -2.83 -17.56 15.04
N ILE A 985 -1.84 -17.47 15.94
CA ILE A 985 -1.14 -16.21 16.26
C ILE A 985 0.06 -16.05 15.33
N THR A 986 0.05 -14.96 14.55
CA THR A 986 1.12 -14.57 13.64
C THR A 986 1.95 -13.45 14.27
N TRP A 987 3.24 -13.68 14.52
CA TRP A 987 4.16 -12.76 15.20
C TRP A 987 3.54 -12.06 16.43
N PRO A 988 3.45 -12.72 17.60
CA PRO A 988 3.05 -12.01 18.81
C PRO A 988 4.05 -10.88 19.07
N ASP A 989 3.58 -9.69 19.46
CA ASP A 989 4.45 -8.53 19.76
C ASP A 989 5.14 -8.73 21.13
N ILE A 990 6.05 -9.70 21.16
CA ILE A 990 6.86 -10.07 22.32
C ILE A 990 8.30 -10.34 21.86
N ASN A 991 9.28 -9.95 22.68
CA ASN A 991 10.65 -10.40 22.52
C ASN A 991 10.73 -11.75 23.23
N SER A 992 10.67 -12.83 22.45
CA SER A 992 10.60 -14.21 22.96
C SER A 992 11.98 -14.86 23.04
N GLY A 993 13.00 -14.24 22.44
CA GLY A 993 14.31 -14.84 22.17
C GLY A 993 14.26 -15.87 21.04
N TRP A 994 13.13 -16.01 20.36
CA TRP A 994 12.96 -16.98 19.28
C TRP A 994 13.78 -16.59 18.06
N VAL A 995 13.77 -15.30 17.68
CA VAL A 995 14.53 -14.80 16.52
C VAL A 995 16.02 -14.97 16.75
N GLN A 996 16.51 -14.55 17.92
CA GLN A 996 17.91 -14.78 18.34
C GLN A 996 18.33 -16.24 18.23
N ASN A 997 17.47 -17.16 18.70
CA ASN A 997 17.78 -18.58 18.70
C ASN A 997 17.78 -19.21 17.31
N VAL A 998 16.92 -18.74 16.39
CA VAL A 998 16.94 -19.15 14.97
C VAL A 998 18.30 -18.87 14.36
N TYR A 999 18.80 -17.63 14.48
CA TYR A 999 20.11 -17.27 13.94
C TYR A 999 21.25 -18.02 14.64
N ARG A 1000 21.18 -18.21 15.97
CA ARG A 1000 22.16 -19.03 16.71
C ARG A 1000 22.24 -20.47 16.19
N GLU A 1001 21.10 -21.13 16.00
CA GLU A 1001 21.04 -22.52 15.51
C GLU A 1001 21.69 -22.66 14.12
N ILE A 1002 21.52 -21.67 13.25
CA ILE A 1002 22.12 -21.67 11.91
C ILE A 1002 23.62 -21.34 11.96
N ASP A 1003 24.05 -20.42 12.82
CA ASP A 1003 25.46 -20.14 13.08
C ASP A 1003 26.20 -21.38 13.62
N ASP A 1004 25.59 -22.11 14.56
CA ASP A 1004 26.11 -23.38 15.08
C ASP A 1004 26.22 -24.44 13.97
N TRP A 1005 25.22 -24.52 13.09
CA TRP A 1005 25.24 -25.42 11.93
C TRP A 1005 26.40 -25.09 10.97
N ASN A 1006 26.60 -23.82 10.64
CA ASN A 1006 27.66 -23.36 9.74
C ASN A 1006 29.06 -23.61 10.35
N LYS A 1007 29.23 -23.33 11.65
CA LYS A 1007 30.50 -23.57 12.38
C LYS A 1007 30.88 -25.04 12.52
N ALA A 1008 29.91 -25.95 12.43
CA ALA A 1008 30.16 -27.38 12.46
C ALA A 1008 30.77 -27.92 11.15
N GLY A 1009 31.01 -27.07 10.14
CA GLY A 1009 31.62 -27.48 8.86
C GLY A 1009 30.64 -28.17 7.91
N ASN A 1010 29.34 -27.98 8.13
CA ASN A 1010 28.29 -28.42 7.21
C ASN A 1010 28.26 -27.53 5.95
N GLN A 1011 27.46 -27.91 4.96
CA GLN A 1011 27.14 -27.01 3.85
C GLN A 1011 26.52 -25.72 4.40
N PRO A 1012 27.13 -24.54 4.13
CA PRO A 1012 26.75 -23.31 4.78
C PRO A 1012 25.41 -22.78 4.26
N ILE A 1013 24.58 -22.31 5.19
CA ILE A 1013 23.36 -21.56 4.91
C ILE A 1013 23.72 -20.07 4.96
N ARG A 1014 23.57 -19.37 3.83
CA ARG A 1014 24.05 -18.00 3.63
C ARG A 1014 23.11 -16.92 4.14
N ALA A 1015 21.82 -17.21 4.16
CA ALA A 1015 20.80 -16.28 4.63
C ALA A 1015 19.66 -17.02 5.33
N VAL A 1016 19.05 -16.35 6.31
CA VAL A 1016 17.83 -16.76 7.00
C VAL A 1016 16.91 -15.56 7.03
N LEU A 1017 15.78 -15.64 6.32
CA LEU A 1017 14.88 -14.51 6.12
C LEU A 1017 13.63 -14.67 6.97
N LEU A 1018 13.33 -13.67 7.80
CA LEU A 1018 12.08 -13.66 8.56
C LEU A 1018 10.91 -13.29 7.64
N TYR A 1019 9.84 -14.08 7.70
CA TYR A 1019 8.62 -13.87 6.93
C TYR A 1019 7.54 -13.20 7.79
N ARG A 1020 7.12 -11.96 7.55
CA ARG A 1020 7.55 -10.99 6.53
C ARG A 1020 7.41 -9.56 7.11
N TRP A 1021 7.98 -8.55 6.46
CA TRP A 1021 7.88 -7.18 6.99
C TRP A 1021 6.46 -6.60 6.88
N SER A 1022 5.88 -6.63 5.67
CA SER A 1022 4.61 -5.97 5.39
C SER A 1022 3.41 -6.72 5.97
N ASN A 1023 2.40 -5.99 6.48
CA ASN A 1023 1.22 -6.61 7.08
C ASN A 1023 0.07 -6.79 6.06
N VAL A 1024 0.34 -7.54 4.98
CA VAL A 1024 -0.63 -7.76 3.88
C VAL A 1024 -1.49 -9.00 4.10
N ASP A 1025 -0.95 -10.02 4.76
CA ASP A 1025 -1.59 -11.33 4.97
C ASP A 1025 -1.67 -11.73 6.46
N GLY A 1026 -1.41 -10.79 7.37
CA GLY A 1026 -1.38 -11.00 8.81
C GLY A 1026 -0.02 -11.43 9.35
N TRP A 1027 0.98 -11.72 8.52
CA TRP A 1027 2.33 -12.14 8.94
C TRP A 1027 3.34 -10.99 9.08
N GLY A 1028 2.86 -9.74 9.15
CA GLY A 1028 3.71 -8.55 9.22
C GLY A 1028 4.42 -8.37 10.56
N ILE A 1029 5.72 -8.04 10.49
CA ILE A 1029 6.57 -7.56 11.60
C ILE A 1029 6.44 -6.04 11.79
N GLU A 1030 5.96 -5.31 10.77
CA GLU A 1030 5.70 -3.88 10.87
C GLU A 1030 4.71 -3.57 12.01
N GLY A 1031 5.08 -2.64 12.89
CA GLY A 1031 4.29 -2.26 14.06
C GLY A 1031 4.42 -3.19 15.27
N LYS A 1032 5.37 -4.15 15.26
CA LYS A 1032 5.66 -5.07 16.36
C LYS A 1032 7.02 -4.77 17.01
N PRO A 1033 7.13 -3.70 17.83
CA PRO A 1033 8.40 -3.24 18.37
C PRO A 1033 9.15 -4.30 19.17
N GLN A 1034 8.46 -5.23 19.84
CA GLN A 1034 9.12 -6.26 20.64
C GLN A 1034 9.74 -7.37 19.78
N VAL A 1035 9.13 -7.68 18.63
CA VAL A 1035 9.73 -8.60 17.63
C VAL A 1035 10.94 -7.94 16.97
N GLN A 1036 10.83 -6.64 16.67
CA GLN A 1036 11.93 -5.87 16.10
C GLN A 1036 13.12 -5.78 17.06
N GLU A 1037 12.86 -5.64 18.37
CA GLU A 1037 13.90 -5.71 19.40
C GLU A 1037 14.59 -7.08 19.44
N ASP A 1038 13.83 -8.20 19.42
CA ASP A 1038 14.38 -9.56 19.36
C ASP A 1038 15.30 -9.73 18.12
N PHE A 1039 14.92 -9.12 17.00
CA PHE A 1039 15.73 -9.14 15.78
C PHE A 1039 17.00 -8.26 15.89
N LEU A 1040 16.91 -7.06 16.44
CA LEU A 1040 18.08 -6.19 16.69
C LEU A 1040 19.08 -6.87 17.64
N GLU A 1041 18.60 -7.50 18.71
CA GLU A 1041 19.44 -8.27 19.64
C GLU A 1041 20.13 -9.46 18.96
N ALA A 1042 19.53 -10.04 17.92
CA ALA A 1042 20.17 -11.05 17.09
C ALA A 1042 21.23 -10.45 16.16
N ILE A 1043 20.98 -9.27 15.58
CA ILE A 1043 21.90 -8.55 14.68
C ILE A 1043 23.17 -8.12 15.42
N ASP A 1044 23.04 -7.71 16.69
CA ASP A 1044 24.16 -7.36 17.58
C ASP A 1044 25.15 -8.51 17.81
N ARG A 1045 24.76 -9.76 17.48
CA ARG A 1045 25.64 -10.93 17.55
C ARG A 1045 26.57 -11.10 16.34
N GLU A 1046 26.34 -10.35 15.27
CA GLU A 1046 27.12 -10.35 14.03
C GLU A 1046 27.36 -11.73 13.39
N TYR A 1047 26.33 -12.58 13.36
CA TYR A 1047 26.34 -13.89 12.72
C TYR A 1047 26.62 -13.79 11.21
N ARG A 1048 27.56 -14.63 10.75
CA ARG A 1048 28.07 -14.71 9.36
C ARG A 1048 28.05 -16.17 8.89
N TRP A 1049 28.15 -16.38 7.58
CA TRP A 1049 28.13 -17.71 6.96
C TRP A 1049 29.48 -18.15 6.38
#